data_AF-E4PLX0-F1
#
_entry.id   AF-E4PLX0-F1
#
_cell.length_a   1.000
_cell.length_b   1.000
_cell.length_c   1.000
_cell.angle_alpha   90.00
_cell.angle_beta   90.00
_cell.angle_gamma   90.00
#
_symmetry.space_group_name_H-M   'P 1'
#
loop_
_entity.id
_entity.type
_entity.pdbx_description
1 polymer ?
#
loop_
_entity_poly.entity_id
_entity_poly.type
_entity_poly.pdbx_seq_one_letter_code
_entity_poly.pdbx_strand_id
1 'polypeptide(L)'
;MGAPDRIKQLAPIATGLFCVVLALPVVADMKSLDDSTLANISGQSGLSVELDLGLTADRLSYVDDGSSIHLDGFRIGSAVDPSGQAFHLIRIDVEEDASLNLDYLVKDRRIEFGDIRLAGAPGVSMGGIFFDHSLEGYLNIRQGSSVGGAGYTFDSAYTMTGGRLGYRTNGNEVFLDDITMNVEALGVTLDVVGDTLALNAPRITGDWEVGAIRYSSNPLNHGVSVDSGNGQPLPSYGSLSGSYELSSSTSLTAGGRSGEGLRIDNETAIHSASFLYRDDGKALALRDITGVYRINDLRLDVATDWQNRSALALTLGSMDGEFSIGAIEVGGNGKSIGQVNVSFLLEDQVFNGRSYSNAIYLQGGGHPDAGPQGLRLATEWSLRLADFSYTEDGNRVIFSGLQSWGQGDVTVNVTRDGVTNDTEFFDGLRIGFEDIRAGYRINGLRVGSDDAPLQGGTELLLALGFYPAYEFELDGHVTLGAGGASGEGITINSDVSIRNGKAAIIAVPYDEGNGEIPQKGLWITELDYDAHVRDMTVDVSQEGLAVIKGESWSTMDIGNLRIGDKESGQSFGRFVIQKYETGSSMTVVPGGAGDVCAGGMGDSPSACAASGGVWETRGEEGLTVRLKQVLAKAINEARKNSLTWETNRQSSGVGEAMNGTGTSLVLNDIHTSDGGDFDGDGVDDNSFGLRTDLSVDVYQTRVVKKEDGPDAMGVTGNRGDEKIMDGSSTAGYRYVSNPTLAEADNRPLGFAVKARSRFKELSINNIDLVHPVGGAQTAVYGVKMQNFDIKANLTATPIP
;
A
#
# COMPACT_ATOMS: atom_id res chain seq x y z
N MET A 1 69.51 30.81 51.80
CA MET A 1 69.56 31.61 53.04
C MET A 1 68.22 31.42 53.72
N GLY A 2 68.06 31.04 54.98
CA GLY A 2 68.98 30.99 56.10
C GLY A 2 68.11 30.96 57.36
N ALA A 3 67.84 29.77 57.85
CA ALA A 3 67.34 29.52 59.22
C ALA A 3 68.43 29.98 60.25
N PRO A 4 68.28 29.89 61.60
CA PRO A 4 67.37 29.03 62.36
C PRO A 4 66.86 29.72 63.69
N ASP A 5 66.51 29.11 64.84
CA ASP A 5 66.43 27.70 65.31
C ASP A 5 65.49 27.58 66.54
N ARG A 6 64.55 26.61 66.55
CA ARG A 6 64.22 25.74 67.71
C ARG A 6 63.61 26.40 69.00
N ILE A 7 63.09 25.70 70.02
CA ILE A 7 63.48 24.42 70.66
C ILE A 7 62.27 23.60 71.19
N LYS A 8 62.23 22.31 70.79
CA LYS A 8 61.90 21.03 71.48
C LYS A 8 60.62 20.96 72.37
N GLN A 9 59.67 20.09 72.07
CA GLN A 9 59.65 18.60 72.24
C GLN A 9 59.63 18.11 73.69
N LEU A 10 58.55 17.42 74.07
CA LEU A 10 58.57 16.03 74.60
C LEU A 10 57.15 15.44 74.64
N ALA A 11 57.05 14.14 74.38
CA ALA A 11 55.90 13.24 74.57
C ALA A 11 56.39 12.05 75.45
N PRO A 12 55.62 10.99 75.83
CA PRO A 12 54.31 10.57 75.29
C PRO A 12 53.33 9.86 76.30
N ILE A 13 52.29 9.20 75.75
CA ILE A 13 51.48 8.07 76.29
C ILE A 13 50.23 8.38 77.15
N ALA A 14 49.07 7.95 76.60
CA ALA A 14 47.79 7.50 77.20
C ALA A 14 47.13 8.33 78.33
N THR A 15 45.82 8.61 78.33
CA THR A 15 44.71 7.65 78.21
C THR A 15 43.36 8.38 78.09
N GLY A 16 42.42 7.91 77.27
CA GLY A 16 40.98 8.02 77.54
C GLY A 16 40.17 9.23 77.02
N LEU A 17 38.90 8.94 76.72
CA LEU A 17 37.73 9.84 76.68
C LEU A 17 37.60 10.90 75.56
N PHE A 18 37.34 10.40 74.36
CA PHE A 18 36.04 10.57 73.68
C PHE A 18 35.16 11.78 74.08
N CYS A 19 35.07 12.79 73.20
CA CYS A 19 33.94 13.71 73.14
C CYS A 19 33.73 14.18 71.69
N VAL A 20 33.11 13.33 70.87
CA VAL A 20 32.62 13.71 69.54
C VAL A 20 31.37 14.59 69.69
N VAL A 21 31.28 15.65 68.91
CA VAL A 21 30.08 16.51 68.85
C VAL A 21 28.92 15.70 68.26
N LEU A 22 27.85 15.55 69.05
CA LEU A 22 26.65 14.82 68.67
C LEU A 22 25.85 15.60 67.60
N ALA A 23 26.00 15.21 66.34
CA ALA A 23 24.92 15.34 65.37
C ALA A 23 24.03 14.10 65.52
N LEU A 24 22.79 14.29 65.99
CA LEU A 24 21.83 13.19 66.14
C LEU A 24 21.33 12.75 64.74
N PRO A 25 21.38 11.45 64.40
CA PRO A 25 20.61 10.96 63.28
C PRO A 25 19.13 10.97 63.68
N VAL A 26 18.29 11.69 62.94
CA VAL A 26 16.84 11.51 63.01
C VAL A 26 16.51 10.23 62.26
N VAL A 27 16.54 9.12 62.98
CA VAL A 27 16.00 7.84 62.49
C VAL A 27 14.49 7.96 62.55
N ALA A 28 13.86 8.16 61.40
CA ALA A 28 12.42 8.04 61.25
C ALA A 28 12.05 6.54 61.26
N ASP A 29 11.86 6.00 62.47
CA ASP A 29 11.41 4.63 62.66
C ASP A 29 9.97 4.51 62.12
N MET A 30 9.74 3.67 61.10
CA MET A 30 8.39 3.39 60.60
C MET A 30 7.64 2.55 61.65
N LYS A 31 6.90 3.24 62.50
CA LYS A 31 6.08 2.62 63.54
C LYS A 31 4.88 1.93 62.89
N SER A 32 4.76 0.61 63.04
CA SER A 32 3.54 -0.07 62.59
C SER A 32 2.34 0.50 63.37
N LEU A 33 1.26 0.77 62.65
CA LEU A 33 -0.02 1.13 63.25
C LEU A 33 -0.64 -0.13 63.88
N ASP A 34 -1.44 0.05 64.92
CA ASP A 34 -2.25 -1.05 65.47
C ASP A 34 -3.56 -1.22 64.70
N ASP A 35 -4.15 -2.42 64.80
CA ASP A 35 -5.37 -2.80 64.10
C ASP A 35 -6.56 -1.86 64.41
N SER A 36 -6.59 -1.24 65.60
CA SER A 36 -7.65 -0.30 65.99
C SER A 36 -7.51 1.09 65.35
N THR A 37 -6.27 1.44 64.99
CA THR A 37 -5.95 2.65 64.24
C THR A 37 -6.20 2.43 62.75
N LEU A 38 -5.83 1.26 62.22
CA LEU A 38 -6.13 0.85 60.84
C LEU A 38 -7.63 0.70 60.58
N ALA A 39 -8.40 0.15 61.53
CA ALA A 39 -9.86 0.02 61.42
C ALA A 39 -10.63 1.36 61.38
N ASN A 40 -9.98 2.48 61.73
CA ASN A 40 -10.55 3.83 61.61
C ASN A 40 -10.13 4.55 60.31
N ILE A 41 -9.28 3.94 59.46
CA ILE A 41 -8.96 4.48 58.14
C ILE A 41 -10.04 4.00 57.15
N SER A 42 -11.21 4.65 57.18
CA SER A 42 -12.21 4.51 56.12
C SER A 42 -11.80 5.37 54.92
N GLY A 43 -10.90 4.84 54.09
CA GLY A 43 -10.41 5.48 52.87
C GLY A 43 -11.45 5.54 51.74
N GLN A 44 -12.56 6.25 51.95
CA GLN A 44 -13.55 6.57 50.90
C GLN A 44 -13.24 7.91 50.19
N SER A 45 -11.96 8.25 50.04
CA SER A 45 -11.54 9.50 49.40
C SER A 45 -10.38 9.20 48.46
N GLY A 46 -10.62 9.38 47.17
CA GLY A 46 -9.67 9.08 46.11
C GLY A 46 -8.31 9.74 46.29
N LEU A 47 -7.28 9.02 45.88
CA LEU A 47 -5.91 9.50 45.83
C LEU A 47 -5.70 10.26 44.51
N SER A 48 -5.49 11.57 44.56
CA SER A 48 -5.05 12.35 43.40
C SER A 48 -3.52 12.45 43.38
N VAL A 49 -2.92 12.10 42.24
CA VAL A 49 -1.49 12.16 41.96
C VAL A 49 -1.26 13.17 40.83
N GLU A 50 -0.58 14.27 41.15
CA GLU A 50 -0.21 15.33 40.20
C GLU A 50 1.31 15.31 39.99
N LEU A 51 1.75 15.34 38.73
CA LEU A 51 3.13 15.09 38.31
C LEU A 51 3.50 16.00 37.13
N ASP A 52 4.60 16.73 37.27
CA ASP A 52 5.31 17.33 36.13
C ASP A 52 6.40 16.35 35.67
N LEU A 53 6.14 15.64 34.57
CA LEU A 53 6.98 14.56 34.08
C LEU A 53 8.07 15.09 33.13
N GLY A 54 9.32 15.01 33.58
CA GLY A 54 10.51 15.15 32.75
C GLY A 54 11.44 13.97 32.97
N LEU A 55 11.68 13.18 31.93
CA LEU A 55 12.55 12.00 31.95
C LEU A 55 13.46 12.02 30.73
N THR A 56 14.75 11.79 30.94
CA THR A 56 15.70 11.54 29.85
C THR A 56 16.58 10.34 30.17
N ALA A 57 16.96 9.58 29.14
CA ALA A 57 18.01 8.58 29.22
C ALA A 57 18.81 8.56 27.91
N ASP A 58 20.14 8.58 28.01
CA ASP A 58 21.02 8.55 26.83
C ASP A 58 20.78 7.30 25.97
N ARG A 59 20.44 6.17 26.62
CA ARG A 59 20.17 4.87 26.00
C ARG A 59 19.26 4.00 26.87
N LEU A 60 18.21 3.44 26.26
CA LEU A 60 17.55 2.22 26.72
C LEU A 60 18.06 1.03 25.87
N SER A 61 18.10 -0.18 26.42
CA SER A 61 18.56 -1.36 25.68
C SER A 61 17.80 -2.60 26.07
N TYR A 62 17.37 -3.36 25.06
CA TYR A 62 16.81 -4.70 25.20
C TYR A 62 17.80 -5.70 24.60
N VAL A 63 18.05 -6.80 25.31
CA VAL A 63 19.05 -7.82 24.97
C VAL A 63 18.33 -9.16 24.89
N ASP A 64 18.52 -9.87 23.78
CA ASP A 64 17.86 -11.13 23.45
C ASP A 64 18.81 -12.00 22.62
N ASP A 65 18.91 -13.29 22.93
CA ASP A 65 19.84 -14.26 22.34
C ASP A 65 21.29 -13.76 22.08
N GLY A 66 21.79 -12.89 22.96
CA GLY A 66 23.13 -12.27 22.88
C GLY A 66 23.25 -11.10 21.90
N SER A 67 22.19 -10.79 21.15
CA SER A 67 22.02 -9.58 20.35
C SER A 67 21.30 -8.49 21.16
N SER A 68 21.31 -7.25 20.69
CA SER A 68 20.54 -6.18 21.36
C SER A 68 20.10 -5.05 20.44
N ILE A 69 18.98 -4.43 20.82
CA ILE A 69 18.46 -3.18 20.27
C ILE A 69 18.66 -2.06 21.28
N HIS A 70 19.07 -0.89 20.79
CA HIS A 70 19.33 0.31 21.57
C HIS A 70 18.40 1.43 21.10
N LEU A 71 17.69 2.05 22.04
CA LEU A 71 16.92 3.26 21.81
C LEU A 71 17.72 4.41 22.41
N ASP A 72 18.32 5.23 21.56
CA ASP A 72 19.24 6.31 21.93
C ASP A 72 18.49 7.65 22.01
N GLY A 73 18.87 8.50 22.97
CA GLY A 73 18.25 9.81 23.17
C GLY A 73 16.77 9.71 23.56
N PHE A 74 16.44 8.86 24.53
CA PHE A 74 15.08 8.71 25.03
C PHE A 74 14.67 9.93 25.86
N ARG A 75 13.50 10.50 25.56
CA ARG A 75 12.91 11.61 26.31
C ARG A 75 11.41 11.44 26.52
N ILE A 76 10.94 11.83 27.70
CA ILE A 76 9.55 12.22 27.97
C ILE A 76 9.57 13.62 28.56
N GLY A 77 8.79 14.54 27.99
CA GLY A 77 8.69 15.93 28.46
C GLY A 77 7.67 16.72 27.65
N SER A 78 7.76 18.05 27.70
CA SER A 78 6.87 18.91 26.91
C SER A 78 7.13 18.73 25.39
N ALA A 79 6.05 18.80 24.61
CA ALA A 79 6.09 18.83 23.14
C ALA A 79 6.30 20.26 22.61
N VAL A 80 5.75 21.26 23.29
CA VAL A 80 5.88 22.69 22.93
C VAL A 80 7.20 23.30 23.41
N ASP A 81 7.69 22.94 24.60
CA ASP A 81 8.98 23.34 25.15
C ASP A 81 9.92 22.11 25.24
N PRO A 82 10.95 22.01 24.38
CA PRO A 82 11.92 20.91 24.42
C PRO A 82 12.65 20.74 25.77
N SER A 83 12.69 21.78 26.60
CA SER A 83 13.25 21.77 27.95
C SER A 83 12.22 21.63 29.08
N GLY A 84 10.93 21.66 28.75
CA GLY A 84 9.81 21.61 29.68
C GLY A 84 9.38 20.19 30.07
N GLN A 85 8.50 20.12 31.06
CA GLN A 85 7.92 18.89 31.60
C GLN A 85 6.48 18.73 31.09
N ALA A 86 6.02 17.49 30.91
CA ALA A 86 4.63 17.19 30.56
C ALA A 86 3.75 17.11 31.81
N PHE A 87 2.57 17.71 31.79
CA PHE A 87 1.67 17.67 32.95
C PHE A 87 0.87 16.36 32.98
N HIS A 88 0.78 15.76 34.16
CA HIS A 88 0.04 14.54 34.44
C HIS A 88 -0.79 14.69 35.72
N LEU A 89 -2.10 14.41 35.64
CA LEU A 89 -2.97 14.21 36.78
C LEU A 89 -3.61 12.82 36.67
N ILE A 90 -3.55 12.02 37.72
CA ILE A 90 -4.24 10.73 37.84
C ILE A 90 -5.04 10.74 39.14
N ARG A 91 -6.35 10.48 39.07
CA ARG A 91 -7.21 10.23 40.23
C ARG A 91 -7.43 8.73 40.36
N ILE A 92 -7.27 8.23 41.56
CA ILE A 92 -7.28 6.81 41.88
C ILE A 92 -8.37 6.58 42.92
N ASP A 93 -9.46 5.96 42.49
CA ASP A 93 -10.63 5.66 43.31
C ASP A 93 -10.85 4.13 43.36
N VAL A 94 -11.35 3.64 44.50
CA VAL A 94 -11.74 2.24 44.68
C VAL A 94 -13.24 2.21 44.96
N GLU A 95 -13.98 1.54 44.08
CA GLU A 95 -15.46 1.54 44.10
C GLU A 95 -16.02 0.52 45.12
N GLU A 96 -17.34 0.58 45.36
CA GLU A 96 -18.02 -0.33 46.31
C GLU A 96 -17.96 -1.81 45.90
N ASP A 97 -17.76 -2.10 44.61
CA ASP A 97 -17.56 -3.46 44.07
C ASP A 97 -16.08 -3.91 44.11
N ALA A 98 -15.19 -3.10 44.69
CA ALA A 98 -13.74 -3.24 44.72
C ALA A 98 -13.04 -3.14 43.35
N SER A 99 -13.70 -2.57 42.33
CA SER A 99 -13.00 -2.10 41.12
C SER A 99 -12.12 -0.88 41.40
N LEU A 100 -11.06 -0.74 40.61
CA LEU A 100 -10.11 0.37 40.66
C LEU A 100 -10.38 1.28 39.47
N ASN A 101 -10.85 2.51 39.70
CA ASN A 101 -10.98 3.53 38.66
C ASN A 101 -9.77 4.46 38.64
N LEU A 102 -9.27 4.74 37.44
CA LEU A 102 -8.14 5.62 37.17
C LEU A 102 -8.57 6.69 36.17
N ASP A 103 -9.03 7.84 36.63
CA ASP A 103 -9.25 9.01 35.75
C ASP A 103 -7.91 9.68 35.50
N TYR A 104 -7.55 9.95 34.24
CA TYR A 104 -6.28 10.57 33.88
C TYR A 104 -6.44 11.77 32.95
N LEU A 105 -5.55 12.74 33.15
CA LEU A 105 -5.38 13.92 32.31
C LEU A 105 -3.89 14.16 32.08
N VAL A 106 -3.45 13.95 30.84
CA VAL A 106 -2.10 14.23 30.34
C VAL A 106 -2.17 15.43 29.41
N LYS A 107 -1.26 16.39 29.55
CA LYS A 107 -1.18 17.56 28.67
C LYS A 107 0.23 17.76 28.16
N ASP A 108 0.33 18.11 26.88
CA ASP A 108 1.58 18.53 26.23
C ASP A 108 2.71 17.51 26.45
N ARG A 109 2.47 16.22 26.15
CA ARG A 109 3.49 15.18 26.31
C ARG A 109 4.08 14.80 24.96
N ARG A 110 5.39 14.98 24.79
CA ARG A 110 6.21 14.27 23.79
C ARG A 110 6.87 13.05 24.44
N ILE A 111 6.79 11.90 23.77
CA ILE A 111 7.66 10.73 23.97
C ILE A 111 8.54 10.62 22.73
N GLU A 112 9.85 10.50 22.89
CA GLU A 112 10.81 10.61 21.79
C GLU A 112 11.97 9.61 21.95
N PHE A 113 12.38 9.03 20.82
CA PHE A 113 13.65 8.32 20.65
C PHE A 113 14.40 8.98 19.50
N GLY A 114 15.59 9.54 19.76
CA GLY A 114 16.38 10.24 18.74
C GLY A 114 17.03 9.29 17.71
N ASP A 115 17.31 8.05 18.10
CA ASP A 115 17.88 7.01 17.23
C ASP A 115 17.48 5.60 17.71
N ILE A 116 17.34 4.67 16.77
CA ILE A 116 17.08 3.24 17.06
C ILE A 116 18.14 2.40 16.33
N ARG A 117 18.93 1.62 17.07
CA ARG A 117 20.12 0.92 16.56
C ARG A 117 20.17 -0.53 17.00
N LEU A 118 20.81 -1.39 16.19
CA LEU A 118 21.10 -2.78 16.53
C LEU A 118 22.59 -2.92 16.86
N ALA A 119 22.92 -3.71 17.89
CA ALA A 119 24.30 -3.88 18.35
C ALA A 119 25.27 -4.45 17.29
N GLY A 120 24.76 -5.25 16.34
CA GLY A 120 25.51 -5.76 15.21
C GLY A 120 25.85 -4.72 14.13
N ALA A 121 25.18 -3.55 14.15
CA ALA A 121 25.30 -2.50 13.13
C ALA A 121 25.38 -1.08 13.76
N PRO A 122 26.31 -0.79 14.68
CA PRO A 122 26.31 0.45 15.48
C PRO A 122 26.63 1.73 14.70
N GLY A 123 27.08 1.62 13.44
CA GLY A 123 27.37 2.75 12.55
C GLY A 123 26.16 3.28 11.77
N VAL A 124 25.02 2.61 11.87
CA VAL A 124 23.76 2.97 11.19
C VAL A 124 22.60 2.94 12.17
N SER A 125 21.51 3.62 11.83
CA SER A 125 20.31 3.74 12.67
C SER A 125 19.05 3.67 11.81
N MET A 126 17.96 3.16 12.38
CA MET A 126 16.64 3.21 11.77
C MET A 126 16.08 4.64 11.68
N GLY A 127 16.69 5.61 12.36
CA GLY A 127 16.16 6.97 12.52
C GLY A 127 15.51 7.19 13.88
N GLY A 128 14.89 8.35 14.05
CA GLY A 128 14.19 8.76 15.27
C GLY A 128 12.67 8.77 15.10
N ILE A 129 11.96 8.59 16.22
CA ILE A 129 10.49 8.63 16.30
C ILE A 129 10.08 9.52 17.46
N PHE A 130 9.06 10.36 17.25
CA PHE A 130 8.42 11.13 18.32
C PHE A 130 6.90 10.99 18.27
N PHE A 131 6.27 11.02 19.45
CA PHE A 131 4.83 10.98 19.64
C PHE A 131 4.39 12.06 20.63
N ASP A 132 3.66 13.06 20.12
CA ASP A 132 3.03 14.13 20.89
C ASP A 132 1.57 13.78 21.16
N HIS A 133 1.06 14.14 22.33
CA HIS A 133 -0.38 14.11 22.62
C HIS A 133 -0.75 14.85 23.92
N SER A 134 -2.00 15.30 23.98
CA SER A 134 -2.75 15.47 25.23
C SER A 134 -3.86 14.41 25.28
N LEU A 135 -4.14 13.85 26.45
CA LEU A 135 -5.01 12.69 26.64
C LEU A 135 -5.86 12.85 27.91
N GLU A 136 -7.18 12.73 27.78
CA GLU A 136 -8.13 12.75 28.91
C GLU A 136 -9.03 11.53 28.83
N GLY A 137 -9.23 10.81 29.94
CA GLY A 137 -10.01 9.58 29.93
C GLY A 137 -10.00 8.85 31.27
N TYR A 138 -10.50 7.61 31.24
CA TYR A 138 -10.49 6.71 32.39
C TYR A 138 -10.03 5.29 32.02
N LEU A 139 -9.64 4.55 33.05
CA LEU A 139 -9.40 3.12 33.04
C LEU A 139 -9.98 2.51 34.32
N ASN A 140 -11.06 1.75 34.21
CA ASN A 140 -11.62 0.96 35.31
C ASN A 140 -11.12 -0.49 35.21
N ILE A 141 -10.65 -1.05 36.32
CA ILE A 141 -10.08 -2.40 36.42
C ILE A 141 -10.88 -3.19 37.46
N ARG A 142 -11.47 -4.33 37.06
CA ARG A 142 -12.24 -5.22 37.94
C ARG A 142 -11.59 -6.59 38.03
N GLN A 143 -11.74 -7.25 39.18
CA GLN A 143 -11.37 -8.66 39.31
C GLN A 143 -12.42 -9.55 38.64
N GLY A 144 -11.96 -10.58 37.93
CA GLY A 144 -12.82 -11.57 37.28
C GLY A 144 -12.73 -11.49 35.76
N SER A 145 -13.05 -12.61 35.11
CA SER A 145 -12.90 -12.77 33.67
C SER A 145 -13.91 -13.75 33.07
N SER A 146 -13.93 -13.83 31.74
CA SER A 146 -14.83 -14.67 30.94
C SER A 146 -14.64 -16.19 31.18
N VAL A 147 -13.45 -16.61 31.63
CA VAL A 147 -13.08 -18.04 31.80
C VAL A 147 -13.08 -18.52 33.27
N GLY A 148 -13.48 -17.66 34.21
CA GLY A 148 -13.65 -18.05 35.63
C GLY A 148 -12.36 -18.20 36.43
N GLY A 149 -11.27 -17.59 35.96
CA GLY A 149 -9.96 -17.58 36.62
C GLY A 149 -9.67 -16.31 37.43
N ALA A 150 -8.42 -16.16 37.88
CA ALA A 150 -7.91 -14.96 38.56
C ALA A 150 -7.50 -13.83 37.58
N GLY A 151 -8.22 -13.71 36.46
CA GLY A 151 -8.00 -12.68 35.45
C GLY A 151 -8.58 -11.32 35.84
N TYR A 152 -8.34 -10.34 34.97
CA TYR A 152 -8.81 -8.96 35.11
C TYR A 152 -9.72 -8.59 33.95
N THR A 153 -10.73 -7.76 34.22
CA THR A 153 -11.52 -7.07 33.20
C THR A 153 -11.21 -5.57 33.24
N PHE A 154 -11.06 -4.96 32.07
CA PHE A 154 -10.73 -3.55 31.88
C PHE A 154 -11.82 -2.89 31.03
N ASP A 155 -12.29 -1.73 31.49
CA ASP A 155 -13.03 -0.76 30.68
C ASP A 155 -12.16 0.49 30.54
N SER A 156 -11.95 0.97 29.32
CA SER A 156 -11.21 2.20 29.06
C SER A 156 -11.91 3.04 28.02
N ALA A 157 -12.03 4.35 28.28
CA ALA A 157 -12.37 5.31 27.24
C ALA A 157 -11.54 6.58 27.40
N TYR A 158 -11.12 7.16 26.27
CA TYR A 158 -10.33 8.37 26.24
C TYR A 158 -10.55 9.20 24.98
N THR A 159 -10.24 10.49 25.12
CA THR A 159 -10.05 11.44 24.02
C THR A 159 -8.59 11.89 24.00
N MET A 160 -7.96 11.75 22.83
CA MET A 160 -6.64 12.30 22.52
C MET A 160 -6.80 13.53 21.62
N THR A 161 -6.02 14.59 21.86
CA THR A 161 -6.05 15.83 21.08
C THR A 161 -4.66 16.41 20.85
N GLY A 162 -4.52 17.18 19.76
CA GLY A 162 -3.28 17.89 19.39
C GLY A 162 -2.09 16.95 19.20
N GLY A 163 -2.36 15.70 18.84
CA GLY A 163 -1.31 14.68 18.74
C GLY A 163 -0.44 14.85 17.51
N ARG A 164 0.77 14.30 17.56
CA ARG A 164 1.66 14.17 16.40
C ARG A 164 2.40 12.85 16.45
N LEU A 165 2.59 12.19 15.31
CA LEU A 165 3.42 11.00 15.23
C LEU A 165 4.39 11.17 14.06
N GLY A 166 5.68 11.28 14.35
CA GLY A 166 6.69 11.60 13.35
C GLY A 166 7.86 10.63 13.27
N TYR A 167 8.34 10.45 12.04
CA TYR A 167 9.53 9.68 11.70
C TYR A 167 10.58 10.64 11.11
N ARG A 168 11.82 10.56 11.60
CA ARG A 168 12.89 11.51 11.29
C ARG A 168 14.18 10.80 10.88
N THR A 169 14.76 11.19 9.75
CA THR A 169 16.06 10.69 9.27
C THR A 169 16.91 11.80 8.68
N ASN A 170 18.19 11.85 9.05
CA ASN A 170 19.21 12.77 8.52
C ASN A 170 18.81 14.25 8.62
N GLY A 171 17.98 14.59 9.59
CA GLY A 171 17.46 15.95 9.82
C GLY A 171 16.16 16.31 9.07
N ASN A 172 15.65 15.43 8.21
CA ASN A 172 14.33 15.59 7.57
C ASN A 172 13.29 14.75 8.31
N GLU A 173 12.01 15.14 8.26
CA GLU A 173 10.92 14.41 8.93
C GLU A 173 9.60 14.38 8.12
N VAL A 174 8.84 13.30 8.30
CA VAL A 174 7.44 13.19 7.91
C VAL A 174 6.64 12.84 9.16
N PHE A 175 5.51 13.51 9.37
CA PHE A 175 4.70 13.30 10.56
C PHE A 175 3.20 13.53 10.33
N LEU A 176 2.39 12.77 11.05
CA LEU A 176 0.97 13.05 11.24
C LEU A 176 0.85 14.25 12.19
N ASP A 177 0.08 15.27 11.82
CA ASP A 177 -0.15 16.50 12.57
C ASP A 177 -1.62 16.65 12.96
N ASP A 178 -1.85 17.29 14.12
CA ASP A 178 -3.16 17.52 14.72
C ASP A 178 -4.03 16.23 14.80
N ILE A 179 -3.43 15.18 15.37
CA ILE A 179 -4.14 13.91 15.61
C ILE A 179 -5.15 14.10 16.73
N THR A 180 -6.41 13.83 16.43
CA THR A 180 -7.51 13.71 17.41
C THR A 180 -8.06 12.29 17.35
N MET A 181 -8.34 11.68 18.50
CA MET A 181 -8.93 10.33 18.59
C MET A 181 -9.91 10.24 19.75
N ASN A 182 -11.03 9.57 19.55
CA ASN A 182 -11.91 9.09 20.63
C ASN A 182 -11.92 7.57 20.58
N VAL A 183 -11.68 6.91 21.71
CA VAL A 183 -11.64 5.44 21.79
C VAL A 183 -12.39 4.97 23.02
N GLU A 184 -13.17 3.91 22.87
CA GLU A 184 -13.87 3.17 23.91
C GLU A 184 -13.60 1.66 23.72
N ALA A 185 -13.06 1.01 24.74
CA ALA A 185 -12.83 -0.43 24.79
C ALA A 185 -13.45 -0.97 26.08
N LEU A 186 -14.51 -1.77 25.97
CA LEU A 186 -15.30 -2.26 27.11
C LEU A 186 -15.25 -3.78 27.22
N GLY A 187 -15.25 -4.27 28.45
CA GLY A 187 -15.24 -5.70 28.77
C GLY A 187 -13.97 -6.43 28.34
N VAL A 188 -12.86 -5.72 28.16
CA VAL A 188 -11.59 -6.33 27.75
C VAL A 188 -11.10 -7.25 28.87
N THR A 189 -10.83 -8.52 28.62
CA THR A 189 -10.26 -9.43 29.64
C THR A 189 -8.79 -9.72 29.39
N LEU A 190 -8.00 -9.81 30.46
CA LEU A 190 -6.65 -10.35 30.46
C LEU A 190 -6.60 -11.58 31.37
N ASP A 191 -6.28 -12.72 30.78
CA ASP A 191 -6.37 -14.04 31.37
C ASP A 191 -5.08 -14.83 31.18
N VAL A 192 -4.75 -15.70 32.14
CA VAL A 192 -3.67 -16.69 31.99
C VAL A 192 -4.31 -18.06 31.84
N VAL A 193 -4.19 -18.64 30.65
CA VAL A 193 -4.78 -19.93 30.27
C VAL A 193 -3.64 -20.90 29.95
N GLY A 194 -3.28 -21.73 30.92
CA GLY A 194 -2.11 -22.61 30.79
C GLY A 194 -0.80 -21.80 30.84
N ASP A 195 -0.06 -21.81 29.73
CA ASP A 195 1.15 -21.03 29.47
C ASP A 195 0.90 -19.77 28.62
N THR A 196 -0.36 -19.55 28.21
CA THR A 196 -0.77 -18.46 27.31
C THR A 196 -1.35 -17.28 28.10
N LEU A 197 -0.91 -16.06 27.77
CA LEU A 197 -1.56 -14.81 28.19
C LEU A 197 -2.58 -14.41 27.12
N ALA A 198 -3.87 -14.55 27.43
CA ALA A 198 -4.97 -14.26 26.53
C ALA A 198 -5.56 -12.86 26.81
N LEU A 199 -5.58 -12.01 25.80
CA LEU A 199 -6.24 -10.70 25.80
C LEU A 199 -7.48 -10.77 24.89
N ASN A 200 -8.67 -10.61 25.45
CA ASN A 200 -9.92 -10.63 24.70
C ASN A 200 -10.60 -9.26 24.77
N ALA A 201 -10.75 -8.58 23.65
CA ALA A 201 -11.48 -7.32 23.53
C ALA A 201 -12.81 -7.57 22.79
N PRO A 202 -13.93 -7.76 23.51
CA PRO A 202 -15.21 -8.13 22.88
C PRO A 202 -15.83 -6.98 22.08
N ARG A 203 -15.47 -5.73 22.40
CA ARG A 203 -15.86 -4.53 21.66
C ARG A 203 -14.85 -3.40 21.87
N ILE A 204 -14.32 -2.89 20.77
CA ILE A 204 -13.57 -1.64 20.70
C ILE A 204 -14.23 -0.76 19.64
N THR A 205 -14.58 0.46 20.00
CA THR A 205 -15.04 1.50 19.07
C THR A 205 -14.18 2.72 19.14
N GLY A 206 -14.05 3.43 18.02
CA GLY A 206 -13.43 4.75 18.02
C GLY A 206 -13.62 5.52 16.73
N ASP A 207 -13.27 6.79 16.81
CA ASP A 207 -13.11 7.71 15.69
C ASP A 207 -11.76 8.42 15.80
N TRP A 208 -11.22 8.82 14.65
CA TRP A 208 -9.92 9.47 14.59
C TRP A 208 -9.81 10.42 13.39
N GLU A 209 -9.01 11.45 13.55
CA GLU A 209 -8.68 12.45 12.52
C GLU A 209 -7.19 12.80 12.64
N VAL A 210 -6.54 13.00 11.49
CA VAL A 210 -5.22 13.58 11.34
C VAL A 210 -5.41 14.84 10.49
N GLY A 211 -5.29 16.01 11.09
CA GLY A 211 -5.57 17.28 10.42
C GLY A 211 -4.68 17.55 9.20
N ALA A 212 -3.42 17.07 9.20
CA ALA A 212 -2.56 17.04 8.02
C ALA A 212 -1.44 15.99 8.17
N ILE A 213 -1.02 15.35 7.08
CA ILE A 213 0.28 14.64 7.02
C ILE A 213 1.30 15.64 6.50
N ARG A 214 2.37 15.91 7.25
CA ARG A 214 3.35 16.96 6.92
C ARG A 214 4.72 16.41 6.57
N TYR A 215 5.44 17.18 5.75
CA TYR A 215 6.84 16.98 5.43
C TYR A 215 7.69 18.19 5.86
N SER A 216 8.90 17.94 6.35
CA SER A 216 9.91 18.98 6.47
C SER A 216 11.30 18.49 6.10
N SER A 217 11.96 19.24 5.22
CA SER A 217 13.39 19.12 4.94
C SER A 217 14.27 19.96 5.86
N ASN A 218 13.72 20.95 6.57
CA ASN A 218 14.49 21.90 7.37
C ASN A 218 14.86 21.29 8.74
N PRO A 219 16.16 21.08 9.05
CA PRO A 219 16.60 20.41 10.28
C PRO A 219 16.33 21.20 11.56
N LEU A 220 15.98 22.49 11.46
CA LEU A 220 15.57 23.31 12.60
C LEU A 220 14.10 23.05 13.02
N ASN A 221 13.29 22.48 12.13
CA ASN A 221 11.94 22.02 12.45
C ASN A 221 12.04 20.67 13.17
N HIS A 222 11.16 20.45 14.16
CA HIS A 222 11.07 19.16 14.84
C HIS A 222 9.68 18.92 15.46
N GLY A 223 8.76 18.37 14.67
CA GLY A 223 7.36 18.17 15.03
C GLY A 223 6.60 19.48 15.20
N VAL A 224 6.73 20.38 14.23
CA VAL A 224 6.14 21.72 14.22
C VAL A 224 5.37 21.96 12.92
N SER A 225 4.14 22.47 12.99
CA SER A 225 3.25 22.63 11.82
C SER A 225 3.64 23.75 10.85
N VAL A 226 4.56 24.65 11.26
CA VAL A 226 5.05 25.79 10.48
C VAL A 226 6.58 25.78 10.39
N ASP A 227 7.12 26.24 9.26
CA ASP A 227 8.56 26.31 9.06
C ASP A 227 9.23 27.40 9.91
N SER A 228 10.28 27.04 10.63
CA SER A 228 11.02 27.94 11.53
C SER A 228 11.79 29.06 10.81
N GLY A 229 12.06 28.92 9.51
CA GLY A 229 12.82 29.87 8.71
C GLY A 229 11.95 30.97 8.08
N ASN A 230 10.70 30.67 7.72
CA ASN A 230 9.81 31.61 7.01
C ASN A 230 8.40 31.78 7.62
N GLY A 231 8.02 30.97 8.62
CA GLY A 231 6.74 31.04 9.32
C GLY A 231 5.52 30.60 8.51
N GLN A 232 5.69 30.01 7.32
CA GLN A 232 4.61 29.44 6.53
C GLN A 232 4.23 28.04 7.05
N PRO A 233 2.99 27.56 6.83
CA PRO A 233 2.64 26.15 7.03
C PRO A 233 3.57 25.23 6.25
N LEU A 234 3.95 24.10 6.85
CA LEU A 234 4.67 23.05 6.13
C LEU A 234 3.77 22.40 5.06
N PRO A 235 4.36 21.94 3.94
CA PRO A 235 3.62 21.23 2.90
C PRO A 235 2.95 19.97 3.45
N SER A 236 1.81 19.64 2.85
CA SER A 236 0.87 18.62 3.34
C SER A 236 0.62 17.58 2.25
N TYR A 237 0.57 16.30 2.62
CA TYR A 237 0.07 15.24 1.75
C TYR A 237 -1.47 15.15 1.77
N GLY A 238 -2.17 16.08 2.44
CA GLY A 238 -3.60 15.97 2.73
C GLY A 238 -3.88 15.48 4.16
N SER A 239 -5.15 15.20 4.46
CA SER A 239 -5.65 14.81 5.78
C SER A 239 -6.32 13.43 5.77
N LEU A 240 -6.43 12.82 6.94
CA LEU A 240 -7.02 11.48 7.12
C LEU A 240 -8.08 11.50 8.22
N SER A 241 -9.13 10.71 8.08
CA SER A 241 -10.05 10.44 9.21
C SER A 241 -10.74 9.09 9.05
N GLY A 242 -11.16 8.48 10.14
CA GLY A 242 -11.93 7.24 10.10
C GLY A 242 -12.72 6.97 11.37
N SER A 243 -13.48 5.89 11.33
CA SER A 243 -14.18 5.32 12.48
C SER A 243 -14.16 3.80 12.40
N TYR A 244 -14.33 3.12 13.53
CA TYR A 244 -14.34 1.66 13.59
C TYR A 244 -15.15 1.10 14.76
N GLU A 245 -15.68 -0.10 14.58
CA GLU A 245 -16.17 -1.03 15.59
C GLU A 245 -15.58 -2.41 15.29
N LEU A 246 -14.82 -2.96 16.24
CA LEU A 246 -14.13 -4.24 16.08
C LEU A 246 -14.14 -5.06 17.38
N SER A 247 -13.89 -6.35 17.26
CA SER A 247 -13.62 -7.26 18.37
C SER A 247 -12.38 -8.08 18.07
N SER A 248 -11.58 -8.41 19.08
CA SER A 248 -10.31 -9.12 18.90
C SER A 248 -10.02 -10.11 20.04
N SER A 249 -9.39 -11.23 19.73
CA SER A 249 -8.80 -12.16 20.69
C SER A 249 -7.33 -12.36 20.33
N THR A 250 -6.44 -12.15 21.30
CA THR A 250 -4.99 -12.28 21.14
C THR A 250 -4.44 -13.23 22.18
N SER A 251 -3.66 -14.21 21.75
CA SER A 251 -2.91 -15.13 22.59
C SER A 251 -1.43 -14.83 22.49
N LEU A 252 -0.79 -14.57 23.63
CA LEU A 252 0.64 -14.29 23.74
C LEU A 252 1.34 -15.44 24.45
N THR A 253 2.38 -16.00 23.82
CA THR A 253 3.22 -17.08 24.37
C THR A 253 4.71 -16.77 24.14
N ALA A 254 5.60 -17.48 24.84
CA ALA A 254 7.04 -17.33 24.62
C ALA A 254 7.53 -18.21 23.46
N GLY A 255 8.44 -17.68 22.64
CA GLY A 255 9.16 -18.40 21.59
C GLY A 255 9.36 -17.59 20.30
N GLY A 256 10.62 -17.49 19.85
CA GLY A 256 10.97 -16.94 18.54
C GLY A 256 10.92 -17.98 17.41
N ARG A 257 11.33 -17.58 16.19
CA ARG A 257 11.55 -18.52 15.07
C ARG A 257 12.69 -19.49 15.38
N SER A 258 13.64 -19.06 16.21
CA SER A 258 14.61 -19.92 16.89
C SER A 258 15.02 -19.28 18.21
N GLY A 259 14.91 -20.00 19.33
CA GLY A 259 15.38 -19.51 20.63
C GLY A 259 14.29 -18.80 21.44
N GLU A 260 14.69 -17.73 22.12
CA GLU A 260 13.78 -16.90 22.92
C GLU A 260 12.99 -15.93 22.00
N GLY A 261 12.05 -15.16 22.55
CA GLY A 261 11.18 -14.26 21.78
C GLY A 261 9.70 -14.31 22.18
N LEU A 262 8.87 -13.59 21.44
CA LEU A 262 7.42 -13.47 21.66
C LEU A 262 6.64 -14.07 20.48
N ARG A 263 5.71 -14.98 20.76
CA ARG A 263 4.74 -15.52 19.81
C ARG A 263 3.35 -14.93 20.06
N ILE A 264 2.68 -14.58 18.97
CA ILE A 264 1.37 -13.94 18.91
C ILE A 264 0.48 -14.73 17.96
N ASP A 265 -0.65 -15.21 18.46
CA ASP A 265 -1.76 -15.71 17.66
C ASP A 265 -2.94 -14.73 17.87
N ASN A 266 -3.61 -14.26 16.80
CA ASN A 266 -4.67 -13.25 16.87
C ASN A 266 -5.85 -13.58 15.94
N GLU A 267 -7.06 -13.30 16.38
CA GLU A 267 -8.26 -13.22 15.55
C GLU A 267 -8.93 -11.86 15.77
N THR A 268 -9.25 -11.15 14.69
CA THR A 268 -9.91 -9.84 14.74
C THR A 268 -11.05 -9.78 13.73
N ALA A 269 -12.23 -9.37 14.19
CA ALA A 269 -13.41 -9.10 13.37
C ALA A 269 -13.70 -7.59 13.34
N ILE A 270 -13.84 -7.03 12.14
CA ILE A 270 -14.24 -5.65 11.87
C ILE A 270 -15.75 -5.67 11.59
N HIS A 271 -16.54 -5.17 12.54
CA HIS A 271 -18.01 -5.13 12.45
C HIS A 271 -18.49 -3.92 11.65
N SER A 272 -17.75 -2.81 11.74
CA SER A 272 -17.84 -1.69 10.81
C SER A 272 -16.55 -0.87 10.85
N ALA A 273 -16.19 -0.23 9.75
CA ALA A 273 -15.21 0.84 9.74
C ALA A 273 -15.42 1.79 8.54
N SER A 274 -14.80 2.96 8.60
CA SER A 274 -14.69 3.87 7.48
C SER A 274 -13.32 4.54 7.45
N PHE A 275 -12.83 4.87 6.26
CA PHE A 275 -11.58 5.57 6.05
C PHE A 275 -11.77 6.65 4.98
N LEU A 276 -11.33 7.87 5.27
CA LEU A 276 -11.39 9.00 4.36
C LEU A 276 -10.02 9.63 4.25
N TYR A 277 -9.50 9.69 3.02
CA TYR A 277 -8.42 10.59 2.65
C TYR A 277 -9.02 11.88 2.09
N ARG A 278 -8.49 13.03 2.49
CA ARG A 278 -8.88 14.34 1.93
C ARG A 278 -7.69 15.13 1.43
N ASP A 279 -7.96 15.84 0.36
CA ASP A 279 -7.03 16.70 -0.38
C ASP A 279 -7.85 17.86 -0.95
N ASP A 280 -7.39 19.11 -0.77
CA ASP A 280 -8.08 20.34 -1.18
C ASP A 280 -9.59 20.39 -0.79
N GLY A 281 -9.94 19.75 0.33
CA GLY A 281 -11.31 19.62 0.84
C GLY A 281 -12.22 18.67 0.04
N LYS A 282 -11.68 17.88 -0.88
CA LYS A 282 -12.33 16.74 -1.55
C LYS A 282 -11.96 15.44 -0.86
N ALA A 283 -12.72 14.37 -1.10
CA ALA A 283 -12.54 13.10 -0.40
C ALA A 283 -12.44 11.90 -1.35
N LEU A 284 -11.56 10.97 -0.99
CA LEU A 284 -11.66 9.55 -1.33
C LEU A 284 -12.13 8.84 -0.06
N ALA A 285 -13.30 8.22 -0.08
CA ALA A 285 -13.89 7.56 1.08
C ALA A 285 -14.15 6.08 0.83
N LEU A 286 -13.68 5.25 1.77
CA LEU A 286 -13.98 3.83 1.88
C LEU A 286 -15.03 3.68 2.99
N ARG A 287 -16.20 3.16 2.62
CA ARG A 287 -17.37 3.03 3.50
C ARG A 287 -17.70 1.58 3.80
N ASP A 288 -18.44 1.40 4.89
CA ASP A 288 -19.03 0.12 5.31
C ASP A 288 -18.02 -1.02 5.27
N ILE A 289 -16.82 -0.74 5.79
CA ILE A 289 -15.71 -1.67 5.84
C ILE A 289 -16.04 -2.76 6.85
N THR A 290 -15.97 -4.02 6.44
CA THR A 290 -16.19 -5.18 7.32
C THR A 290 -15.19 -6.29 6.99
N GLY A 291 -15.01 -7.25 7.89
CA GLY A 291 -14.14 -8.39 7.63
C GLY A 291 -13.71 -9.16 8.86
N VAL A 292 -12.90 -10.19 8.64
CA VAL A 292 -12.22 -10.97 9.68
C VAL A 292 -10.82 -11.33 9.18
N TYR A 293 -9.83 -11.31 10.08
CA TYR A 293 -8.53 -11.89 9.80
C TYR A 293 -8.03 -12.69 11.01
N ARG A 294 -7.24 -13.72 10.72
CA ARG A 294 -6.56 -14.58 11.68
C ARG A 294 -5.07 -14.60 11.37
N ILE A 295 -4.27 -14.33 12.39
CA ILE A 295 -2.82 -14.42 12.40
C ILE A 295 -2.48 -15.63 13.26
N ASN A 296 -1.80 -16.61 12.67
CA ASN A 296 -1.29 -17.78 13.37
C ASN A 296 0.24 -17.71 13.38
N ASP A 297 0.82 -17.84 14.57
CA ASP A 297 2.26 -17.96 14.76
C ASP A 297 3.06 -16.75 14.22
N LEU A 298 2.64 -15.53 14.55
CA LEU A 298 3.47 -14.33 14.37
C LEU A 298 4.50 -14.29 15.51
N ARG A 299 5.78 -14.25 15.15
CA ARG A 299 6.91 -14.28 16.09
C ARG A 299 7.73 -13.00 15.97
N LEU A 300 8.14 -12.48 17.12
CA LEU A 300 9.03 -11.33 17.28
C LEU A 300 10.26 -11.75 18.07
N ASP A 301 11.43 -11.72 17.43
CA ASP A 301 12.74 -12.11 18.00
C ASP A 301 13.89 -11.28 17.41
N VAL A 302 15.04 -11.24 18.11
CA VAL A 302 16.25 -10.57 17.58
C VAL A 302 17.14 -11.57 16.84
N ALA A 303 16.84 -11.77 15.55
CA ALA A 303 17.47 -12.77 14.70
C ALA A 303 18.42 -12.19 13.64
N THR A 304 18.86 -13.03 12.71
CA THR A 304 19.54 -12.61 11.47
C THR A 304 18.71 -12.93 10.24
N ASP A 305 18.77 -12.07 9.23
CA ASP A 305 18.17 -12.35 7.92
C ASP A 305 18.96 -13.39 7.10
N TRP A 306 18.50 -13.66 5.88
CA TRP A 306 19.16 -14.58 4.93
C TRP A 306 20.54 -14.12 4.42
N GLN A 307 20.92 -12.86 4.64
CA GLN A 307 22.28 -12.34 4.38
C GLN A 307 23.16 -12.37 5.64
N ASN A 308 22.67 -12.93 6.75
CA ASN A 308 23.34 -12.96 8.06
C ASN A 308 23.54 -11.55 8.65
N ARG A 309 22.64 -10.60 8.38
CA ARG A 309 22.59 -9.27 9.00
C ARG A 309 21.68 -9.31 10.23
N SER A 310 22.14 -8.77 11.36
CA SER A 310 21.32 -8.66 12.59
C SER A 310 20.10 -7.78 12.35
N ALA A 311 18.94 -8.23 12.81
CA ALA A 311 17.65 -7.56 12.62
C ALA A 311 16.73 -7.75 13.84
N LEU A 312 15.71 -6.89 13.95
CA LEU A 312 14.48 -7.26 14.66
C LEU A 312 13.60 -8.00 13.65
N ALA A 313 13.35 -9.29 13.88
CA ALA A 313 12.63 -10.13 12.94
C ALA A 313 11.16 -10.24 13.35
N LEU A 314 10.28 -10.06 12.35
CA LEU A 314 8.86 -10.39 12.42
C LEU A 314 8.63 -11.53 11.44
N THR A 315 8.26 -12.71 11.93
CA THR A 315 8.10 -13.90 11.07
C THR A 315 6.73 -14.53 11.31
N LEU A 316 6.07 -14.98 10.26
CA LEU A 316 4.67 -15.35 10.26
C LEU A 316 4.51 -16.80 9.79
N GLY A 317 3.86 -17.65 10.59
CA GLY A 317 3.50 -19.00 10.18
C GLY A 317 2.38 -19.03 9.14
N SER A 318 1.24 -18.42 9.45
CA SER A 318 0.20 -18.13 8.45
C SER A 318 -0.68 -16.94 8.83
N MET A 319 -1.24 -16.28 7.83
CA MET A 319 -2.31 -15.29 8.03
C MET A 319 -3.37 -15.45 6.95
N ASP A 320 -4.63 -15.47 7.34
CA ASP A 320 -5.76 -15.56 6.42
C ASP A 320 -6.88 -14.60 6.81
N GLY A 321 -7.70 -14.19 5.85
CA GLY A 321 -8.78 -13.26 6.12
C GLY A 321 -9.66 -12.95 4.92
N GLU A 322 -10.78 -12.31 5.23
CA GLU A 322 -11.77 -11.78 4.29
C GLU A 322 -12.09 -10.33 4.67
N PHE A 323 -12.16 -9.45 3.68
CA PHE A 323 -12.33 -8.02 3.85
C PHE A 323 -13.26 -7.47 2.77
N SER A 324 -14.17 -6.57 3.14
CA SER A 324 -15.18 -5.98 2.28
C SER A 324 -15.22 -4.46 2.47
N ILE A 325 -15.37 -3.73 1.36
CA ILE A 325 -15.66 -2.30 1.31
C ILE A 325 -17.02 -2.13 0.61
N GLY A 326 -18.03 -1.66 1.36
CA GLY A 326 -19.41 -1.54 0.89
C GLY A 326 -19.69 -0.33 -0.03
N ALA A 327 -18.81 0.67 -0.07
CA ALA A 327 -18.75 1.67 -1.14
C ALA A 327 -17.39 2.38 -1.21
N ILE A 328 -16.94 2.73 -2.41
CA ILE A 328 -15.76 3.56 -2.66
C ILE A 328 -16.22 4.88 -3.30
N GLU A 329 -16.36 5.93 -2.49
CA GLU A 329 -16.80 7.25 -2.95
C GLU A 329 -15.60 8.09 -3.40
N VAL A 330 -15.68 8.75 -4.56
CA VAL A 330 -14.57 9.57 -5.09
C VAL A 330 -15.06 10.94 -5.57
N GLY A 331 -14.33 11.99 -5.17
CA GLY A 331 -14.55 13.36 -5.64
C GLY A 331 -15.67 14.09 -4.91
N GLY A 332 -15.99 15.29 -5.37
CA GLY A 332 -16.86 16.22 -4.63
C GLY A 332 -18.37 15.95 -4.71
N ASN A 333 -18.79 14.85 -5.34
CA ASN A 333 -20.20 14.53 -5.61
C ASN A 333 -20.73 13.33 -4.80
N GLY A 334 -19.88 12.62 -4.03
CA GLY A 334 -20.29 11.48 -3.20
C GLY A 334 -20.82 10.27 -3.98
N LYS A 335 -20.43 10.09 -5.25
CA LYS A 335 -20.80 8.90 -6.03
C LYS A 335 -19.80 7.76 -5.78
N SER A 336 -20.34 6.55 -5.63
CA SER A 336 -19.58 5.30 -5.53
C SER A 336 -19.01 4.89 -6.90
N ILE A 337 -17.83 4.27 -6.92
CA ILE A 337 -17.35 3.45 -8.06
C ILE A 337 -17.71 1.96 -7.89
N GLY A 338 -18.44 1.60 -6.83
CA GLY A 338 -18.83 0.23 -6.50
C GLY A 338 -18.19 -0.29 -5.20
N GLN A 339 -18.19 -1.62 -5.08
CA GLN A 339 -17.76 -2.42 -3.92
C GLN A 339 -16.54 -3.26 -4.26
N VAL A 340 -15.74 -3.55 -3.24
CA VAL A 340 -14.58 -4.44 -3.32
C VAL A 340 -14.62 -5.45 -2.19
N ASN A 341 -14.36 -6.73 -2.50
CA ASN A 341 -14.16 -7.77 -1.51
C ASN A 341 -12.85 -8.52 -1.81
N VAL A 342 -12.08 -8.86 -0.78
CA VAL A 342 -10.80 -9.55 -0.88
C VAL A 342 -10.78 -10.70 0.12
N SER A 343 -10.39 -11.90 -0.32
CA SER A 343 -9.96 -12.98 0.55
C SER A 343 -8.50 -13.32 0.28
N PHE A 344 -7.74 -13.74 1.31
CA PHE A 344 -6.31 -14.03 1.17
C PHE A 344 -5.82 -15.10 2.16
N LEU A 345 -4.73 -15.76 1.80
CA LEU A 345 -3.99 -16.73 2.59
C LEU A 345 -2.48 -16.56 2.34
N LEU A 346 -1.77 -16.08 3.36
CA LEU A 346 -0.31 -16.03 3.46
C LEU A 346 0.17 -17.30 4.17
N GLU A 347 0.94 -18.14 3.49
CA GLU A 347 1.51 -19.39 4.01
C GLU A 347 2.81 -19.73 3.28
N ASP A 348 3.72 -20.47 3.94
CA ASP A 348 4.95 -20.98 3.32
C ASP A 348 4.65 -21.82 2.06
N GLN A 349 5.33 -21.53 0.96
CA GLN A 349 5.21 -22.29 -0.31
C GLN A 349 6.56 -22.55 -0.98
N VAL A 350 6.57 -23.43 -1.99
CA VAL A 350 7.74 -23.70 -2.83
C VAL A 350 7.45 -23.31 -4.27
N PHE A 351 8.09 -22.23 -4.74
CA PHE A 351 8.00 -21.77 -6.13
C PHE A 351 9.33 -21.98 -6.85
N ASN A 352 9.29 -22.57 -8.05
CA ASN A 352 10.47 -22.85 -8.89
C ASN A 352 11.63 -23.56 -8.13
N GLY A 353 11.30 -24.41 -7.14
CA GLY A 353 12.27 -25.15 -6.33
C GLY A 353 12.87 -24.38 -5.14
N ARG A 354 12.43 -23.14 -4.88
CA ARG A 354 12.79 -22.33 -3.72
C ARG A 354 11.61 -22.22 -2.75
N SER A 355 11.87 -22.46 -1.47
CA SER A 355 10.91 -22.13 -0.41
C SER A 355 10.83 -20.62 -0.23
N TYR A 356 9.61 -20.10 -0.07
CA TYR A 356 9.33 -18.73 0.36
C TYR A 356 8.52 -18.80 1.65
N SER A 357 8.95 -18.05 2.66
CA SER A 357 8.19 -17.82 3.91
C SER A 357 7.63 -16.40 3.97
N ASN A 358 6.95 -16.06 5.07
CA ASN A 358 6.49 -14.70 5.34
C ASN A 358 7.31 -14.08 6.48
N ALA A 359 8.18 -13.12 6.16
CA ALA A 359 9.12 -12.53 7.11
C ALA A 359 9.52 -11.09 6.75
N ILE A 360 9.71 -10.27 7.79
CA ILE A 360 10.26 -8.91 7.69
C ILE A 360 11.38 -8.78 8.73
N TYR A 361 12.58 -8.45 8.27
CA TYR A 361 13.76 -8.24 9.10
C TYR A 361 14.09 -6.75 9.13
N LEU A 362 13.75 -6.06 10.22
CA LEU A 362 13.96 -4.62 10.39
C LEU A 362 15.40 -4.32 10.81
N GLN A 363 16.05 -3.42 10.08
CA GLN A 363 17.47 -3.06 10.21
C GLN A 363 17.68 -1.55 10.14
N GLY A 364 18.75 -1.06 10.78
CA GLY A 364 19.18 0.33 10.64
C GLY A 364 19.99 0.58 9.37
N GLY A 365 19.93 1.81 8.86
CA GLY A 365 20.50 2.23 7.58
C GLY A 365 19.51 2.07 6.42
N GLY A 366 19.23 3.16 5.70
CA GLY A 366 18.47 3.14 4.46
C GLY A 366 19.39 3.19 3.22
N HIS A 367 19.03 4.01 2.24
CA HIS A 367 19.86 4.29 1.08
C HIS A 367 21.23 4.89 1.50
N PRO A 368 22.38 4.31 1.08
CA PRO A 368 23.70 4.71 1.58
C PRO A 368 24.03 6.20 1.46
N ASP A 369 23.69 6.82 0.33
CA ASP A 369 23.98 8.25 0.08
C ASP A 369 23.05 9.22 0.82
N ALA A 370 21.94 8.74 1.40
CA ALA A 370 21.01 9.61 2.14
C ALA A 370 21.54 9.97 3.55
N GLY A 371 22.50 9.20 4.07
CA GLY A 371 23.09 9.37 5.40
C GLY A 371 22.95 8.13 6.29
N PRO A 372 23.48 8.18 7.53
CA PRO A 372 23.53 7.03 8.44
C PRO A 372 22.17 6.63 9.05
N GLN A 373 21.14 7.46 8.93
CA GLN A 373 19.77 7.16 9.39
C GLN A 373 18.87 6.71 8.24
N GLY A 374 18.04 5.71 8.50
CA GLY A 374 17.01 5.18 7.60
C GLY A 374 16.68 3.74 7.96
N LEU A 375 15.49 3.27 7.59
CA LEU A 375 15.06 1.90 7.87
C LEU A 375 15.38 1.02 6.65
N ARG A 376 15.97 -0.16 6.86
CA ARG A 376 15.98 -1.24 5.86
C ARG A 376 15.09 -2.38 6.37
N LEU A 377 14.32 -2.96 5.45
CA LEU A 377 13.47 -4.11 5.66
C LEU A 377 13.94 -5.18 4.69
N ALA A 378 14.57 -6.25 5.19
CA ALA A 378 14.72 -7.46 4.38
C ALA A 378 13.36 -8.17 4.40
N THR A 379 12.63 -8.17 3.28
CA THR A 379 11.29 -8.76 3.16
C THR A 379 11.32 -10.09 2.39
N GLU A 380 10.54 -11.05 2.88
CA GLU A 380 10.21 -12.31 2.21
C GLU A 380 8.69 -12.51 2.32
N TRP A 381 8.02 -12.88 1.24
CA TRP A 381 6.58 -13.13 1.26
C TRP A 381 6.17 -14.32 0.40
N SER A 382 5.07 -14.94 0.80
CA SER A 382 4.42 -16.07 0.15
C SER A 382 2.90 -15.98 0.33
N LEU A 383 2.22 -15.44 -0.69
CA LEU A 383 0.78 -15.42 -0.85
C LEU A 383 0.34 -16.66 -1.62
N ARG A 384 -0.26 -17.60 -0.89
CA ARG A 384 -0.68 -18.92 -1.37
C ARG A 384 -1.95 -18.89 -2.21
N LEU A 385 -2.87 -18.00 -1.85
CA LEU A 385 -4.15 -17.82 -2.52
C LEU A 385 -4.72 -16.44 -2.15
N ALA A 386 -5.29 -15.74 -3.12
CA ALA A 386 -6.20 -14.63 -2.88
C ALA A 386 -7.23 -14.53 -4.01
N ASP A 387 -8.46 -14.20 -3.65
CA ASP A 387 -9.51 -13.84 -4.60
C ASP A 387 -9.89 -12.36 -4.34
N PHE A 388 -9.88 -11.55 -5.39
CA PHE A 388 -10.35 -10.16 -5.37
C PHE A 388 -11.65 -10.10 -6.16
N SER A 389 -12.66 -9.38 -5.68
CA SER A 389 -13.89 -9.16 -6.44
C SER A 389 -14.37 -7.73 -6.39
N TYR A 390 -14.90 -7.30 -7.54
CA TYR A 390 -15.49 -5.99 -7.75
C TYR A 390 -16.97 -6.18 -8.07
N THR A 391 -17.82 -5.44 -7.36
CA THR A 391 -19.28 -5.46 -7.55
C THR A 391 -19.76 -4.04 -7.81
N GLU A 392 -20.58 -3.84 -8.84
CA GLU A 392 -21.23 -2.56 -9.13
C GLU A 392 -22.65 -2.82 -9.63
N ASP A 393 -23.62 -1.98 -9.22
CA ASP A 393 -25.05 -2.14 -9.52
C ASP A 393 -25.60 -3.57 -9.24
N GLY A 394 -24.99 -4.24 -8.24
CA GLY A 394 -25.30 -5.61 -7.81
C GLY A 394 -24.64 -6.74 -8.62
N ASN A 395 -23.88 -6.42 -9.66
CA ASN A 395 -23.24 -7.37 -10.57
C ASN A 395 -21.75 -7.53 -10.23
N ARG A 396 -21.27 -8.77 -10.11
CA ARG A 396 -19.94 -9.08 -9.55
C ARG A 396 -19.00 -9.76 -10.55
N VAL A 397 -17.74 -9.36 -10.55
CA VAL A 397 -16.59 -10.07 -11.16
C VAL A 397 -15.60 -10.47 -10.07
N ILE A 398 -15.02 -11.66 -10.19
CA ILE A 398 -14.02 -12.20 -9.27
C ILE A 398 -12.74 -12.53 -10.06
N PHE A 399 -11.62 -11.97 -9.62
CA PHE A 399 -10.26 -12.29 -10.03
C PHE A 399 -9.77 -13.38 -9.07
N SER A 400 -9.66 -14.61 -9.57
CA SER A 400 -9.56 -15.80 -8.74
C SER A 400 -8.19 -16.46 -8.85
N GLY A 401 -7.68 -16.94 -7.70
CA GLY A 401 -6.43 -17.65 -7.61
C GLY A 401 -5.19 -16.78 -7.78
N LEU A 402 -5.13 -15.58 -7.20
CA LEU A 402 -3.88 -14.82 -7.15
C LEU A 402 -2.87 -15.51 -6.23
N GLN A 403 -1.67 -15.75 -6.75
CA GLN A 403 -0.49 -16.17 -6.02
C GLN A 403 0.62 -15.14 -6.22
N SER A 404 1.40 -14.88 -5.17
CA SER A 404 2.54 -13.96 -5.22
C SER A 404 3.63 -14.42 -4.26
N TRP A 405 4.88 -14.33 -4.68
CA TRP A 405 6.05 -14.69 -3.88
C TRP A 405 7.20 -13.73 -4.17
N GLY A 406 8.08 -13.54 -3.20
CA GLY A 406 9.29 -12.77 -3.45
C GLY A 406 10.16 -12.59 -2.23
N GLN A 407 11.35 -12.06 -2.49
CA GLN A 407 12.33 -11.73 -1.47
C GLN A 407 13.27 -10.62 -1.95
N GLY A 408 13.61 -9.66 -1.09
CA GLY A 408 14.59 -8.61 -1.37
C GLY A 408 14.68 -7.58 -0.25
N ASP A 409 15.37 -6.47 -0.52
CA ASP A 409 15.51 -5.37 0.43
C ASP A 409 14.65 -4.17 0.02
N VAL A 410 13.99 -3.56 1.02
CA VAL A 410 13.27 -2.29 0.91
C VAL A 410 13.92 -1.29 1.86
N THR A 411 14.21 -0.07 1.40
CA THR A 411 14.76 1.01 2.25
C THR A 411 13.78 2.16 2.38
N VAL A 412 13.72 2.80 3.55
CA VAL A 412 12.83 3.94 3.83
C VAL A 412 13.63 5.09 4.48
N ASN A 413 13.69 6.21 3.77
CA ASN A 413 14.35 7.44 4.21
C ASN A 413 13.39 8.63 4.05
N VAL A 414 13.51 9.63 4.92
CA VAL A 414 13.01 10.98 4.62
C VAL A 414 14.16 11.77 3.99
N THR A 415 14.02 12.10 2.70
CA THR A 415 15.05 12.73 1.88
C THR A 415 14.70 14.17 1.55
N ARG A 416 15.71 14.94 1.15
CA ARG A 416 15.58 16.28 0.58
C ARG A 416 16.01 16.24 -0.88
N ASP A 417 15.41 17.09 -1.71
CA ASP A 417 15.85 17.37 -3.08
C ASP A 417 17.35 17.71 -3.17
N GLY A 418 18.00 17.15 -4.19
CA GLY A 418 19.40 17.40 -4.53
C GLY A 418 20.19 16.15 -4.93
N VAL A 419 21.42 16.34 -5.40
CA VAL A 419 22.32 15.25 -5.86
C VAL A 419 23.44 15.05 -4.85
N THR A 420 23.63 13.81 -4.39
CA THR A 420 24.71 13.39 -3.47
C THR A 420 25.36 12.11 -3.98
N ASN A 421 26.69 12.11 -4.18
CA ASN A 421 27.45 10.98 -4.73
C ASN A 421 26.88 10.40 -6.04
N ASP A 422 26.47 11.29 -6.96
CA ASP A 422 25.78 10.97 -8.22
C ASP A 422 24.36 10.36 -8.08
N THR A 423 23.86 10.12 -6.86
CA THR A 423 22.46 9.77 -6.59
C THR A 423 21.57 11.02 -6.56
N GLU A 424 20.50 11.02 -7.36
CA GLU A 424 19.44 12.04 -7.32
C GLU A 424 18.41 11.71 -6.21
N PHE A 425 18.14 12.70 -5.36
CA PHE A 425 17.12 12.67 -4.32
C PHE A 425 16.06 13.74 -4.57
N PHE A 426 14.87 13.49 -4.04
CA PHE A 426 13.71 14.38 -4.08
C PHE A 426 13.23 14.66 -2.65
N ASP A 427 12.52 15.76 -2.47
CA ASP A 427 11.83 16.07 -1.21
C ASP A 427 10.74 15.03 -0.92
N GLY A 428 10.79 14.40 0.26
CA GLY A 428 9.71 13.54 0.76
C GLY A 428 10.15 12.23 1.39
N LEU A 429 9.23 11.26 1.43
CA LEU A 429 9.47 9.88 1.87
C LEU A 429 9.96 9.03 0.68
N ARG A 430 11.25 8.69 0.66
CA ARG A 430 11.86 7.78 -0.31
C ARG A 430 11.71 6.33 0.15
N ILE A 431 11.13 5.51 -0.71
CA ILE A 431 11.07 4.05 -0.62
C ILE A 431 12.00 3.51 -1.72
N GLY A 432 13.09 2.86 -1.35
CA GLY A 432 14.01 2.19 -2.27
C GLY A 432 13.76 0.68 -2.34
N PHE A 433 14.10 0.09 -3.48
CA PHE A 433 14.02 -1.35 -3.77
C PHE A 433 15.40 -1.83 -4.22
N GLU A 434 15.92 -2.87 -3.58
CA GLU A 434 17.26 -3.40 -3.81
C GLU A 434 17.18 -4.94 -3.95
N ASP A 435 17.63 -5.47 -5.10
CA ASP A 435 17.71 -6.92 -5.40
C ASP A 435 16.38 -7.70 -5.17
N ILE A 436 15.22 -7.06 -5.38
CA ILE A 436 13.92 -7.73 -5.21
C ILE A 436 13.72 -8.77 -6.30
N ARG A 437 13.56 -10.03 -5.91
CA ARG A 437 13.29 -11.17 -6.81
C ARG A 437 11.91 -11.70 -6.50
N ALA A 438 10.97 -11.47 -7.40
CA ALA A 438 9.56 -11.73 -7.16
C ALA A 438 8.85 -12.38 -8.36
N GLY A 439 7.68 -12.95 -8.09
CA GLY A 439 6.74 -13.29 -9.14
C GLY A 439 5.31 -13.37 -8.63
N TYR A 440 4.36 -13.29 -9.56
CA TYR A 440 2.95 -13.53 -9.30
C TYR A 440 2.30 -14.25 -10.49
N ARG A 441 1.15 -14.88 -10.23
CA ARG A 441 0.25 -15.41 -11.26
C ARG A 441 -1.20 -15.43 -10.75
N ILE A 442 -2.15 -15.39 -11.67
CA ILE A 442 -3.58 -15.59 -11.39
C ILE A 442 -4.11 -16.83 -12.10
N ASN A 443 -5.23 -17.37 -11.62
CA ASN A 443 -5.86 -18.52 -12.25
C ASN A 443 -6.88 -18.11 -13.32
N GLY A 444 -7.62 -17.01 -13.11
CA GLY A 444 -8.50 -16.44 -14.13
C GLY A 444 -9.58 -15.52 -13.56
N LEU A 445 -10.67 -15.36 -14.32
CA LEU A 445 -11.83 -14.58 -13.92
C LEU A 445 -13.06 -15.47 -13.71
N ARG A 446 -13.94 -15.11 -12.77
CA ARG A 446 -15.32 -15.62 -12.63
C ARG A 446 -16.26 -14.42 -12.68
N VAL A 447 -17.51 -14.63 -13.07
CA VAL A 447 -18.53 -13.56 -13.12
C VAL A 447 -19.83 -14.08 -12.52
N GLY A 448 -20.44 -13.31 -11.63
CA GLY A 448 -21.56 -13.72 -10.78
C GLY A 448 -21.09 -14.23 -9.41
N SER A 449 -21.39 -15.50 -9.13
CA SER A 449 -21.08 -16.15 -7.84
C SER A 449 -19.68 -16.76 -7.79
N ASP A 450 -19.21 -17.07 -6.58
CA ASP A 450 -17.92 -17.74 -6.34
C ASP A 450 -17.85 -19.15 -6.96
N ASP A 451 -19.00 -19.83 -7.02
CA ASP A 451 -19.18 -21.13 -7.72
C ASP A 451 -19.16 -21.03 -9.26
N ALA A 452 -19.19 -19.82 -9.84
CA ALA A 452 -19.21 -19.68 -11.29
C ALA A 452 -17.92 -20.25 -11.92
N PRO A 453 -18.01 -20.97 -13.06
CA PRO A 453 -16.85 -21.61 -13.67
C PRO A 453 -15.80 -20.58 -14.06
N LEU A 454 -14.52 -20.89 -13.83
CA LEU A 454 -13.40 -20.09 -14.31
C LEU A 454 -13.51 -19.86 -15.81
N GLN A 455 -13.34 -18.62 -16.21
CA GLN A 455 -13.45 -18.16 -17.59
C GLN A 455 -12.07 -17.88 -18.15
N GLY A 456 -11.82 -18.38 -19.36
CA GLY A 456 -10.81 -17.79 -20.23
C GLY A 456 -11.19 -16.34 -20.55
N GLY A 457 -10.21 -15.44 -20.57
CA GLY A 457 -10.47 -14.01 -20.71
C GLY A 457 -9.36 -13.10 -20.20
N THR A 458 -8.15 -13.63 -20.01
CA THR A 458 -6.95 -12.86 -19.64
C THR A 458 -6.63 -11.70 -20.60
N GLU A 459 -7.14 -11.78 -21.83
CA GLU A 459 -7.05 -10.75 -22.85
C GLU A 459 -7.70 -9.42 -22.41
N LEU A 460 -8.71 -9.46 -21.55
CA LEU A 460 -9.30 -8.24 -20.98
C LEU A 460 -8.39 -7.59 -19.94
N LEU A 461 -7.60 -8.40 -19.21
CA LEU A 461 -6.65 -7.91 -18.21
C LEU A 461 -5.51 -7.12 -18.85
N LEU A 462 -5.09 -7.50 -20.06
CA LEU A 462 -4.14 -6.72 -20.87
C LEU A 462 -4.65 -5.32 -21.18
N ALA A 463 -5.95 -5.15 -21.45
CA ALA A 463 -6.55 -3.84 -21.68
C ALA A 463 -6.53 -2.97 -20.41
N LEU A 464 -6.43 -3.59 -19.23
CA LEU A 464 -6.24 -2.95 -17.93
C LEU A 464 -4.76 -2.89 -17.50
N GLY A 465 -3.82 -3.34 -18.34
CA GLY A 465 -2.38 -3.35 -18.06
C GLY A 465 -1.88 -4.46 -17.12
N PHE A 466 -2.71 -5.45 -16.81
CA PHE A 466 -2.38 -6.56 -15.90
C PHE A 466 -1.98 -7.82 -16.68
N TYR A 467 -0.82 -8.39 -16.35
CA TYR A 467 -0.29 -9.62 -16.95
C TYR A 467 -0.73 -10.84 -16.13
N PRO A 468 -1.27 -11.93 -16.72
CA PRO A 468 -1.73 -13.09 -15.96
C PRO A 468 -0.67 -13.80 -15.10
N ALA A 469 0.60 -13.63 -15.46
CA ALA A 469 1.74 -14.07 -14.67
C ALA A 469 2.94 -13.17 -14.98
N TYR A 470 3.78 -12.88 -13.99
CA TYR A 470 5.02 -12.13 -14.17
C TYR A 470 6.06 -12.56 -13.14
N GLU A 471 7.26 -12.94 -13.58
CA GLU A 471 8.45 -13.11 -12.75
C GLU A 471 9.48 -12.03 -13.12
N PHE A 472 10.17 -11.44 -12.14
CA PHE A 472 11.10 -10.33 -12.37
C PHE A 472 12.14 -10.14 -11.26
N GLU A 473 13.26 -9.50 -11.61
CA GLU A 473 14.14 -8.81 -10.65
C GLU A 473 13.84 -7.30 -10.70
N LEU A 474 13.85 -6.60 -9.57
CA LEU A 474 13.47 -5.18 -9.44
C LEU A 474 14.47 -4.42 -8.55
N ASP A 475 14.94 -3.29 -9.05
CA ASP A 475 15.70 -2.26 -8.34
C ASP A 475 15.07 -0.88 -8.59
N GLY A 476 15.33 0.08 -7.69
CA GLY A 476 15.00 1.50 -7.92
C GLY A 476 14.46 2.22 -6.69
N HIS A 477 13.63 3.24 -6.90
CA HIS A 477 12.93 3.94 -5.83
C HIS A 477 11.62 4.61 -6.28
N VAL A 478 10.77 4.89 -5.31
CA VAL A 478 9.68 5.86 -5.37
C VAL A 478 9.87 6.86 -4.22
N THR A 479 9.90 8.15 -4.51
CA THR A 479 9.81 9.21 -3.50
C THR A 479 8.44 9.86 -3.56
N LEU A 480 7.74 9.83 -2.42
CA LEU A 480 6.47 10.51 -2.21
C LEU A 480 6.75 11.86 -1.54
N GLY A 481 6.53 12.95 -2.26
CA GLY A 481 6.61 14.33 -1.77
C GLY A 481 5.24 14.91 -1.43
N ALA A 482 5.21 15.91 -0.54
CA ALA A 482 3.99 16.58 -0.10
C ALA A 482 3.60 17.71 -1.07
N GLY A 483 2.31 17.80 -1.41
CA GLY A 483 1.75 18.76 -2.35
C GLY A 483 1.41 18.12 -3.71
N GLY A 484 0.31 18.57 -4.29
CA GLY A 484 -0.26 18.08 -5.55
C GLY A 484 -0.11 19.06 -6.72
N ALA A 485 -0.96 18.92 -7.76
CA ALA A 485 -0.96 19.87 -8.89
C ALA A 485 -1.33 21.30 -8.46
N SER A 486 -2.06 21.42 -7.35
CA SER A 486 -2.28 22.64 -6.58
C SER A 486 -2.59 22.26 -5.14
N GLY A 487 -2.11 23.04 -4.17
CA GLY A 487 -2.54 22.88 -2.77
C GLY A 487 -1.91 21.70 -2.05
N GLU A 488 -2.74 20.88 -1.41
CA GLU A 488 -2.35 19.62 -0.80
C GLU A 488 -2.21 18.51 -1.86
N GLY A 489 -2.08 17.24 -1.48
CA GLY A 489 -1.95 16.11 -2.41
C GLY A 489 -0.55 15.46 -2.40
N ILE A 490 -0.32 14.53 -3.32
CA ILE A 490 0.90 13.70 -3.33
C ILE A 490 1.68 13.90 -4.64
N THR A 491 2.92 14.33 -4.55
CA THR A 491 3.89 14.34 -5.67
C THR A 491 4.71 13.05 -5.65
N ILE A 492 5.02 12.51 -6.82
CA ILE A 492 5.70 11.23 -7.00
C ILE A 492 6.83 11.39 -8.00
N ASN A 493 8.05 11.10 -7.54
CA ASN A 493 9.26 10.99 -8.35
C ASN A 493 9.79 9.56 -8.24
N SER A 494 10.17 8.93 -9.34
CA SER A 494 10.54 7.51 -9.34
C SER A 494 11.47 7.14 -10.47
N ASP A 495 12.45 6.29 -10.16
CA ASP A 495 13.26 5.55 -11.12
C ASP A 495 13.14 4.06 -10.78
N VAL A 496 12.77 3.25 -11.77
CA VAL A 496 12.53 1.80 -11.62
C VAL A 496 13.27 1.07 -12.74
N SER A 497 14.04 0.04 -12.38
CA SER A 497 14.65 -0.89 -13.30
C SER A 497 14.16 -2.30 -13.00
N ILE A 498 13.48 -2.90 -13.96
CA ILE A 498 13.11 -4.32 -13.94
C ILE A 498 14.04 -5.07 -14.88
N ARG A 499 14.56 -6.20 -14.42
CA ARG A 499 15.54 -7.02 -15.15
C ARG A 499 15.12 -8.48 -15.19
N ASN A 500 15.62 -9.23 -16.18
CA ASN A 500 15.41 -10.68 -16.31
C ASN A 500 13.92 -11.11 -16.35
N GLY A 501 13.02 -10.21 -16.76
CA GLY A 501 11.58 -10.38 -16.64
C GLY A 501 10.98 -11.45 -17.57
N LYS A 502 9.92 -12.09 -17.10
CA LYS A 502 9.11 -13.08 -17.83
C LYS A 502 7.62 -12.84 -17.55
N ALA A 503 6.92 -12.17 -18.46
CA ALA A 503 5.50 -11.83 -18.32
C ALA A 503 4.64 -12.61 -19.33
N ALA A 504 3.57 -13.25 -18.86
CA ALA A 504 2.53 -13.76 -19.74
C ALA A 504 1.72 -12.58 -20.29
N ILE A 505 1.60 -12.47 -21.61
CA ILE A 505 0.57 -11.63 -22.24
C ILE A 505 -0.76 -12.37 -22.19
N ILE A 506 -0.77 -13.63 -22.63
CA ILE A 506 -1.92 -14.54 -22.54
C ILE A 506 -1.42 -15.83 -21.92
N ALA A 507 -2.13 -16.38 -20.95
CA ALA A 507 -1.84 -17.68 -20.37
C ALA A 507 -3.13 -18.43 -20.03
N VAL A 508 -3.11 -19.75 -20.18
CA VAL A 508 -4.12 -20.63 -19.58
C VAL A 508 -4.04 -20.60 -18.04
N PRO A 509 -5.12 -20.98 -17.32
CA PRO A 509 -5.10 -21.16 -15.87
C PRO A 509 -3.90 -22.01 -15.41
N TYR A 510 -3.36 -21.74 -14.23
CA TYR A 510 -2.29 -22.56 -13.66
C TYR A 510 -2.83 -23.76 -12.87
N ASP A 511 -4.11 -23.78 -12.49
CA ASP A 511 -4.77 -24.94 -11.88
C ASP A 511 -6.22 -25.07 -12.41
N GLU A 512 -6.51 -26.17 -13.11
CA GLU A 512 -7.84 -26.50 -13.65
C GLU A 512 -8.69 -27.34 -12.68
N GLY A 513 -8.36 -27.36 -11.38
CA GLY A 513 -9.01 -28.15 -10.33
C GLY A 513 -8.45 -29.57 -10.18
N ASN A 514 -7.35 -29.89 -10.86
CA ASN A 514 -6.61 -31.15 -10.74
C ASN A 514 -5.18 -30.96 -10.20
N GLY A 515 -4.87 -29.76 -9.71
CA GLY A 515 -3.53 -29.36 -9.28
C GLY A 515 -2.77 -28.60 -10.36
N GLU A 516 -1.64 -28.01 -9.96
CA GLU A 516 -0.95 -27.03 -10.78
C GLU A 516 -0.34 -27.61 -12.07
N ILE A 517 -0.47 -26.86 -13.17
CA ILE A 517 0.04 -27.17 -14.51
C ILE A 517 0.94 -26.05 -15.06
N PRO A 518 1.94 -26.36 -15.90
CA PRO A 518 2.75 -25.34 -16.57
C PRO A 518 1.91 -24.48 -17.51
N GLN A 519 1.83 -23.18 -17.22
CA GLN A 519 1.08 -22.22 -18.02
C GLN A 519 1.67 -22.06 -19.43
N LYS A 520 0.79 -22.04 -20.43
CA LYS A 520 1.13 -21.87 -21.85
C LYS A 520 0.33 -20.73 -22.45
N GLY A 521 0.91 -20.04 -23.43
CA GLY A 521 0.25 -18.97 -24.18
C GLY A 521 1.25 -18.10 -24.93
N LEU A 522 1.14 -16.78 -24.77
CA LEU A 522 2.02 -15.77 -25.37
C LEU A 522 2.81 -15.08 -24.26
N TRP A 523 4.14 -15.09 -24.34
CA TRP A 523 5.04 -14.66 -23.27
C TRP A 523 6.04 -13.61 -23.75
N ILE A 524 6.22 -12.56 -22.96
CA ILE A 524 7.38 -11.68 -22.98
C ILE A 524 8.46 -12.32 -22.12
N THR A 525 9.68 -12.44 -22.64
CA THR A 525 10.81 -13.08 -21.95
C THR A 525 12.11 -12.37 -22.28
N GLU A 526 13.10 -12.47 -21.39
CA GLU A 526 14.34 -11.67 -21.44
C GLU A 526 13.97 -10.17 -21.46
N LEU A 527 13.09 -9.78 -20.54
CA LEU A 527 12.59 -8.42 -20.42
C LEU A 527 13.47 -7.60 -19.48
N ASP A 528 14.03 -6.52 -20.02
CA ASP A 528 14.59 -5.42 -19.24
C ASP A 528 13.71 -4.17 -19.46
N TYR A 529 13.34 -3.47 -18.38
CA TYR A 529 12.46 -2.30 -18.42
C TYR A 529 12.92 -1.23 -17.45
N ASP A 530 13.43 -0.13 -17.99
CA ASP A 530 13.79 1.07 -17.24
C ASP A 530 12.71 2.13 -17.40
N ALA A 531 12.26 2.72 -16.29
CA ALA A 531 11.22 3.72 -16.26
C ALA A 531 11.53 4.85 -15.28
N HIS A 532 11.23 6.07 -15.71
CA HIS A 532 11.48 7.29 -14.98
C HIS A 532 10.21 8.14 -14.99
N VAL A 533 9.85 8.66 -13.82
CA VAL A 533 8.73 9.57 -13.61
C VAL A 533 9.23 10.76 -12.80
N ARG A 534 8.88 11.97 -13.25
CA ARG A 534 9.17 13.23 -12.57
C ARG A 534 7.90 14.05 -12.42
N ASP A 535 7.73 14.66 -11.24
CA ASP A 535 6.63 15.56 -10.90
C ASP A 535 5.25 14.98 -11.24
N MET A 536 5.00 13.71 -10.89
CA MET A 536 3.67 13.11 -11.04
C MET A 536 2.82 13.40 -9.80
N THR A 537 1.70 14.10 -9.95
CA THR A 537 0.79 14.42 -8.84
C THR A 537 -0.38 13.43 -8.80
N VAL A 538 -0.93 13.22 -7.59
CA VAL A 538 -2.12 12.41 -7.32
C VAL A 538 -3.03 13.23 -6.41
N ASP A 539 -4.16 13.67 -6.97
CA ASP A 539 -5.01 14.72 -6.40
C ASP A 539 -6.49 14.31 -6.46
N VAL A 540 -7.28 14.65 -5.45
CA VAL A 540 -8.74 14.40 -5.44
C VAL A 540 -9.46 15.62 -6.02
N SER A 541 -9.85 15.55 -7.29
CA SER A 541 -10.57 16.64 -7.96
C SER A 541 -12.08 16.64 -7.63
N GLN A 542 -12.79 17.68 -8.07
CA GLN A 542 -14.27 17.71 -8.00
C GLN A 542 -14.92 16.55 -8.76
N GLU A 543 -14.30 16.07 -9.85
CA GLU A 543 -14.86 15.01 -10.71
C GLU A 543 -14.48 13.60 -10.27
N GLY A 544 -13.36 13.44 -9.55
CA GLY A 544 -12.80 12.15 -9.18
C GLY A 544 -11.28 12.20 -8.93
N LEU A 545 -10.63 11.04 -8.86
CA LEU A 545 -9.18 10.95 -8.60
C LEU A 545 -8.39 11.29 -9.87
N ALA A 546 -7.55 12.32 -9.80
CA ALA A 546 -6.69 12.76 -10.89
C ALA A 546 -5.24 12.31 -10.65
N VAL A 547 -4.57 11.89 -11.72
CA VAL A 547 -3.13 11.63 -11.76
C VAL A 547 -2.56 12.42 -12.93
N ILE A 548 -1.62 13.33 -12.67
CA ILE A 548 -1.03 14.20 -13.70
C ILE A 548 0.47 13.92 -13.72
N LYS A 549 1.06 13.64 -14.88
CA LYS A 549 2.49 13.37 -15.04
C LYS A 549 3.18 14.61 -15.59
N GLY A 550 4.11 15.20 -14.83
CA GLY A 550 4.99 16.27 -15.32
C GLY A 550 5.82 15.80 -16.50
N GLU A 551 6.79 14.92 -16.25
CA GLU A 551 7.60 14.24 -17.27
C GLU A 551 7.71 12.74 -16.98
N SER A 552 7.67 11.89 -18.01
CA SER A 552 8.01 10.47 -17.85
C SER A 552 8.61 9.89 -19.12
N TRP A 553 9.64 9.04 -18.97
CA TRP A 553 10.21 8.26 -20.07
C TRP A 553 10.49 6.83 -19.63
N SER A 554 10.37 5.88 -20.56
CA SER A 554 10.74 4.49 -20.31
C SER A 554 11.22 3.77 -21.56
N THR A 555 12.01 2.72 -21.36
CA THR A 555 12.48 1.79 -22.39
C THR A 555 12.17 0.37 -21.94
N MET A 556 11.40 -0.35 -22.75
CA MET A 556 11.08 -1.76 -22.58
C MET A 556 11.79 -2.56 -23.68
N ASP A 557 12.81 -3.33 -23.31
CA ASP A 557 13.51 -4.24 -24.22
C ASP A 557 13.07 -5.68 -23.95
N ILE A 558 12.34 -6.25 -24.89
CA ILE A 558 11.83 -7.62 -24.87
C ILE A 558 12.76 -8.46 -25.74
N GLY A 559 13.69 -9.20 -25.11
CA GLY A 559 14.62 -10.06 -25.82
C GLY A 559 13.92 -11.15 -26.65
N ASN A 560 12.80 -11.71 -26.19
CA ASN A 560 12.02 -12.70 -26.93
C ASN A 560 10.51 -12.64 -26.63
N LEU A 561 9.68 -12.42 -27.66
CA LEU A 561 8.22 -12.63 -27.62
C LEU A 561 7.89 -14.06 -28.06
N ARG A 562 7.55 -14.96 -27.13
CA ARG A 562 7.42 -16.41 -27.34
C ARG A 562 5.98 -16.91 -27.37
N ILE A 563 5.72 -17.92 -28.20
CA ILE A 563 4.47 -18.69 -28.20
C ILE A 563 4.70 -20.11 -27.66
N GLY A 564 3.77 -20.57 -26.82
CA GLY A 564 3.83 -21.83 -26.10
C GLY A 564 4.29 -21.62 -24.66
N ASP A 565 5.52 -22.03 -24.36
CA ASP A 565 6.15 -21.96 -23.04
C ASP A 565 7.13 -20.77 -22.95
N LYS A 566 7.34 -20.23 -21.74
CA LYS A 566 8.26 -19.12 -21.48
C LYS A 566 9.73 -19.49 -21.68
N GLU A 567 10.15 -20.73 -21.42
CA GLU A 567 11.55 -21.13 -21.61
C GLU A 567 11.82 -21.64 -23.03
N SER A 568 10.99 -22.58 -23.49
CA SER A 568 11.20 -23.35 -24.72
C SER A 568 10.37 -22.91 -25.93
N GLY A 569 9.48 -21.91 -25.77
CA GLY A 569 8.59 -21.42 -26.82
C GLY A 569 9.33 -20.80 -28.01
N GLN A 570 8.71 -20.93 -29.19
CA GLN A 570 9.20 -20.32 -30.44
C GLN A 570 9.01 -18.79 -30.37
N SER A 571 9.97 -18.03 -30.89
CA SER A 571 9.99 -16.57 -30.75
C SER A 571 9.65 -15.82 -32.04
N PHE A 572 8.86 -14.75 -31.91
CA PHE A 572 8.63 -13.75 -32.95
C PHE A 572 9.79 -12.75 -33.12
N GLY A 573 10.83 -12.85 -32.29
CA GLY A 573 11.96 -11.93 -32.26
C GLY A 573 11.96 -11.01 -31.05
N ARG A 574 12.79 -9.97 -31.12
CA ARG A 574 12.96 -8.95 -30.09
C ARG A 574 12.09 -7.72 -30.39
N PHE A 575 11.56 -7.10 -29.35
CA PHE A 575 10.80 -5.85 -29.45
C PHE A 575 11.38 -4.81 -28.49
N VAL A 576 11.60 -3.59 -28.97
CA VAL A 576 11.99 -2.46 -28.09
C VAL A 576 10.92 -1.39 -28.19
N ILE A 577 10.31 -1.04 -27.07
CA ILE A 577 9.28 -0.02 -26.95
C ILE A 577 9.85 1.10 -26.08
N GLN A 578 10.07 2.27 -26.68
CA GLN A 578 10.48 3.46 -25.95
C GLN A 578 9.32 4.44 -25.92
N LYS A 579 9.12 5.07 -24.78
CA LYS A 579 7.99 5.97 -24.51
C LYS A 579 8.49 7.24 -23.85
N TYR A 580 7.95 8.39 -24.27
CA TYR A 580 8.25 9.70 -23.71
C TYR A 580 7.00 10.59 -23.67
N GLU A 581 6.59 11.01 -22.47
CA GLU A 581 5.38 11.80 -22.24
C GLU A 581 5.66 13.02 -21.34
N THR A 582 4.98 14.13 -21.64
CA THR A 582 5.05 15.38 -20.84
C THR A 582 3.64 15.98 -20.67
N GLY A 583 3.17 16.17 -19.44
CA GLY A 583 1.82 16.70 -19.19
C GLY A 583 0.67 15.76 -19.59
N SER A 584 0.93 14.44 -19.55
CA SER A 584 -0.10 13.40 -19.62
C SER A 584 -0.94 13.40 -18.35
N SER A 585 -2.19 12.94 -18.42
CA SER A 585 -3.04 12.75 -17.24
C SER A 585 -3.98 11.56 -17.36
N MET A 586 -4.42 11.08 -16.20
CA MET A 586 -5.50 10.12 -16.02
C MET A 586 -6.49 10.70 -15.01
N THR A 587 -7.79 10.49 -15.20
CA THR A 587 -8.81 10.82 -14.20
C THR A 587 -9.79 9.67 -14.07
N VAL A 588 -9.95 9.16 -12.85
CA VAL A 588 -10.88 8.10 -12.50
C VAL A 588 -12.15 8.73 -11.92
N VAL A 589 -13.28 8.47 -12.56
CA VAL A 589 -14.57 9.14 -12.34
C VAL A 589 -15.67 8.09 -12.16
N PRO A 590 -16.57 8.21 -11.16
CA PRO A 590 -17.71 7.31 -11.00
C PRO A 590 -18.80 7.53 -12.06
N GLY A 591 -19.56 6.47 -12.37
CA GLY A 591 -20.75 6.55 -13.23
C GLY A 591 -20.66 5.80 -14.57
N GLY A 592 -19.71 4.87 -14.69
CA GLY A 592 -19.85 3.73 -15.62
C GLY A 592 -19.91 4.04 -17.13
N ALA A 593 -20.23 3.02 -17.93
CA ALA A 593 -20.52 3.15 -19.35
C ALA A 593 -21.95 3.70 -19.57
N GLY A 594 -22.87 3.38 -18.66
CA GLY A 594 -24.22 3.93 -18.62
C GLY A 594 -25.04 3.63 -19.88
N ASP A 595 -26.20 4.27 -20.02
CA ASP A 595 -27.18 3.91 -21.04
C ASP A 595 -26.62 3.97 -22.48
N VAL A 596 -26.94 2.93 -23.26
CA VAL A 596 -26.48 2.74 -24.64
C VAL A 596 -27.60 2.19 -25.52
N CYS A 597 -27.73 2.76 -26.72
CA CYS A 597 -28.46 2.12 -27.81
C CYS A 597 -27.57 1.10 -28.54
N ALA A 598 -27.72 -0.18 -28.21
CA ALA A 598 -26.98 -1.27 -28.84
C ALA A 598 -27.56 -1.58 -30.24
N GLY A 599 -26.71 -1.55 -31.27
CA GLY A 599 -27.11 -1.88 -32.65
C GLY A 599 -27.96 -0.83 -33.37
N GLY A 600 -28.17 0.35 -32.78
CA GLY A 600 -28.95 1.45 -33.37
C GLY A 600 -28.38 2.83 -33.04
N MET A 601 -29.23 3.86 -33.14
CA MET A 601 -28.94 5.25 -32.83
C MET A 601 -30.10 5.88 -32.05
N GLY A 602 -29.79 6.54 -30.94
CA GLY A 602 -30.77 7.26 -30.12
C GLY A 602 -30.21 7.58 -28.75
N ASP A 603 -30.78 8.62 -28.13
CA ASP A 603 -30.52 9.09 -26.76
C ASP A 603 -31.66 8.72 -25.79
N SER A 604 -32.61 7.93 -26.26
CA SER A 604 -33.77 7.47 -25.50
C SER A 604 -34.23 6.08 -26.00
N PRO A 605 -34.92 5.29 -25.17
CA PRO A 605 -35.38 3.95 -25.55
C PRO A 605 -36.25 3.93 -26.82
N SER A 606 -37.09 4.96 -27.01
CA SER A 606 -37.97 5.09 -28.17
C SER A 606 -37.21 5.45 -29.45
N ALA A 607 -36.24 6.37 -29.40
CA ALA A 607 -35.37 6.68 -30.53
C ALA A 607 -34.52 5.46 -30.93
N CYS A 608 -33.99 4.76 -29.94
CA CYS A 608 -33.20 3.56 -30.15
C CYS A 608 -34.02 2.46 -30.86
N ALA A 609 -35.20 2.11 -30.33
CA ALA A 609 -36.09 1.13 -30.95
C ALA A 609 -36.51 1.55 -32.37
N ALA A 610 -36.78 2.84 -32.61
CA ALA A 610 -37.14 3.36 -33.93
C ALA A 610 -36.00 3.24 -34.98
N SER A 611 -34.74 3.19 -34.54
CA SER A 611 -33.57 2.95 -35.38
C SER A 611 -33.20 1.46 -35.56
N GLY A 612 -33.94 0.54 -34.92
CA GLY A 612 -33.66 -0.90 -34.92
C GLY A 612 -32.67 -1.37 -33.86
N GLY A 613 -32.27 -0.49 -32.92
CA GLY A 613 -31.43 -0.85 -31.78
C GLY A 613 -32.21 -1.33 -30.56
N VAL A 614 -31.48 -1.87 -29.58
CA VAL A 614 -31.96 -2.25 -28.25
C VAL A 614 -31.42 -1.26 -27.23
N TRP A 615 -32.27 -0.75 -26.34
CA TRP A 615 -31.82 0.09 -25.23
C TRP A 615 -31.29 -0.79 -24.10
N GLU A 616 -30.06 -0.53 -23.68
CA GLU A 616 -29.43 -1.15 -22.52
C GLU A 616 -29.28 -0.07 -21.44
N THR A 617 -30.04 -0.21 -20.36
CA THR A 617 -29.88 0.62 -19.15
C THR A 617 -28.88 -0.08 -18.24
N ARG A 618 -27.69 0.50 -18.10
CA ARG A 618 -26.52 -0.20 -17.53
C ARG A 618 -26.23 0.10 -16.07
N GLY A 619 -26.91 1.10 -15.49
CA GLY A 619 -26.74 1.45 -14.07
C GLY A 619 -26.32 2.90 -13.85
N GLU A 620 -26.02 3.22 -12.59
CA GLU A 620 -25.50 4.53 -12.15
C GLU A 620 -24.13 4.46 -11.45
N GLU A 621 -23.67 3.26 -11.10
CA GLU A 621 -22.33 2.98 -10.57
C GLU A 621 -21.33 2.76 -11.73
N GLY A 622 -20.35 1.85 -11.56
CA GLY A 622 -19.34 1.57 -12.57
C GLY A 622 -18.24 2.64 -12.71
N LEU A 623 -17.23 2.31 -13.53
CA LEU A 623 -15.97 3.04 -13.61
C LEU A 623 -15.81 3.78 -14.95
N THR A 624 -15.44 5.06 -14.92
CA THR A 624 -14.93 5.79 -16.10
C THR A 624 -13.50 6.27 -15.88
N VAL A 625 -12.57 5.82 -16.71
CA VAL A 625 -11.18 6.29 -16.76
C VAL A 625 -10.99 7.18 -17.98
N ARG A 626 -10.61 8.44 -17.77
CA ARG A 626 -10.28 9.39 -18.82
C ARG A 626 -8.78 9.54 -18.93
N LEU A 627 -8.21 9.11 -20.04
CA LEU A 627 -6.78 9.17 -20.33
C LEU A 627 -6.49 10.32 -21.30
N LYS A 628 -5.43 11.07 -21.02
CA LYS A 628 -4.80 12.05 -21.93
C LYS A 628 -3.31 11.69 -22.01
N GLN A 629 -2.88 11.09 -23.10
CA GLN A 629 -1.48 10.76 -23.37
C GLN A 629 -0.88 11.81 -24.30
N VAL A 630 0.09 12.57 -23.81
CA VAL A 630 0.81 13.58 -24.59
C VAL A 630 2.15 13.00 -24.98
N LEU A 631 2.23 12.41 -26.18
CA LEU A 631 3.47 11.84 -26.70
C LEU A 631 4.36 13.00 -27.17
N ALA A 632 5.47 13.23 -26.47
CA ALA A 632 6.38 14.33 -26.76
C ALA A 632 7.34 13.98 -27.92
N LYS A 633 7.81 15.03 -28.62
CA LYS A 633 8.87 14.92 -29.64
C LYS A 633 10.18 14.46 -28.98
N ALA A 634 10.96 13.68 -29.71
CA ALA A 634 12.26 13.19 -29.23
C ALA A 634 13.21 14.34 -28.86
N ILE A 635 13.83 14.24 -27.68
CA ILE A 635 14.92 15.13 -27.23
C ILE A 635 16.29 14.45 -27.41
N ASN A 636 16.35 13.14 -27.15
CA ASN A 636 17.55 12.30 -27.30
C ASN A 636 17.15 10.81 -27.40
N GLU A 637 18.13 9.91 -27.49
CA GLU A 637 17.89 8.47 -27.65
C GLU A 637 17.16 7.80 -26.47
N ALA A 638 17.22 8.37 -25.26
CA ALA A 638 16.50 7.87 -24.08
C ALA A 638 15.11 8.50 -23.92
N ARG A 639 14.96 9.78 -24.32
CA ARG A 639 13.70 10.54 -24.30
C ARG A 639 13.13 10.67 -25.71
N LYS A 640 12.54 9.58 -26.19
CA LYS A 640 11.81 9.49 -27.46
C LYS A 640 10.70 8.45 -27.40
N ASN A 641 9.78 8.52 -28.35
CA ASN A 641 8.77 7.50 -28.59
C ASN A 641 9.16 6.68 -29.82
N SER A 642 9.39 5.38 -29.68
CA SER A 642 9.74 4.51 -30.81
C SER A 642 9.39 3.04 -30.58
N LEU A 643 9.06 2.34 -31.65
CA LEU A 643 8.84 0.89 -31.67
C LEU A 643 9.85 0.23 -32.62
N THR A 644 10.66 -0.69 -32.10
CA THR A 644 11.55 -1.55 -32.88
C THR A 644 11.08 -2.99 -32.80
N TRP A 645 11.06 -3.69 -33.94
CA TRP A 645 10.90 -5.15 -34.02
C TRP A 645 12.09 -5.75 -34.78
N GLU A 646 12.84 -6.65 -34.14
CA GLU A 646 14.07 -7.27 -34.65
C GLU A 646 13.91 -8.79 -34.82
N THR A 647 14.26 -9.30 -36.01
CA THR A 647 14.14 -10.72 -36.39
C THR A 647 15.43 -11.23 -37.03
N ASN A 648 15.57 -12.55 -37.19
CA ASN A 648 16.74 -13.17 -37.84
C ASN A 648 18.10 -12.83 -37.17
N ARG A 649 18.08 -12.68 -35.82
CA ARG A 649 19.28 -12.49 -34.99
C ARG A 649 20.26 -13.66 -35.15
N GLN A 650 21.55 -13.37 -35.03
CA GLN A 650 22.60 -14.38 -34.93
C GLN A 650 22.51 -15.10 -33.59
N SER A 651 22.92 -16.37 -33.54
CA SER A 651 23.07 -17.10 -32.28
C SER A 651 24.49 -16.96 -31.72
N SER A 652 24.59 -16.81 -30.40
CA SER A 652 25.84 -16.87 -29.65
C SER A 652 26.46 -18.28 -29.73
N GLY A 653 27.71 -18.42 -29.27
CA GLY A 653 28.36 -19.73 -29.15
C GLY A 653 27.66 -20.72 -28.20
N VAL A 654 26.66 -20.25 -27.44
CA VAL A 654 25.83 -21.05 -26.51
C VAL A 654 24.39 -21.25 -27.03
N GLY A 655 24.04 -20.68 -28.19
CA GLY A 655 22.74 -20.84 -28.85
C GLY A 655 21.73 -19.71 -28.64
N GLU A 656 22.02 -18.75 -27.77
CA GLU A 656 21.14 -17.61 -27.45
C GLU A 656 21.12 -16.56 -28.57
N ALA A 657 20.00 -15.87 -28.78
CA ALA A 657 19.88 -14.87 -29.84
C ALA A 657 20.54 -13.53 -29.45
N MET A 658 21.41 -13.01 -30.31
CA MET A 658 22.19 -11.79 -30.04
C MET A 658 21.45 -10.53 -30.50
N ASN A 659 21.14 -9.62 -29.57
CA ASN A 659 20.47 -8.35 -29.85
C ASN A 659 21.29 -7.43 -30.78
N GLY A 660 20.61 -6.70 -31.66
CA GLY A 660 21.24 -5.78 -32.62
C GLY A 660 21.96 -6.45 -33.80
N THR A 661 21.80 -7.76 -33.99
CA THR A 661 22.44 -8.53 -35.09
C THR A 661 21.47 -8.94 -36.21
N GLY A 662 20.16 -8.76 -35.98
CA GLY A 662 19.10 -9.12 -36.90
C GLY A 662 18.71 -8.01 -37.87
N THR A 663 17.66 -8.28 -38.65
CA THR A 663 16.95 -7.28 -39.46
C THR A 663 15.85 -6.64 -38.62
N SER A 664 15.78 -5.31 -38.62
CA SER A 664 14.82 -4.55 -37.79
C SER A 664 13.87 -3.69 -38.60
N LEU A 665 12.63 -3.58 -38.13
CA LEU A 665 11.69 -2.52 -38.48
C LEU A 665 11.65 -1.52 -37.32
N VAL A 666 11.88 -0.23 -37.60
CA VAL A 666 11.88 0.84 -36.58
C VAL A 666 10.87 1.92 -36.97
N LEU A 667 9.87 2.16 -36.12
CA LEU A 667 8.99 3.32 -36.17
C LEU A 667 9.53 4.33 -35.16
N ASN A 668 10.01 5.49 -35.62
CA ASN A 668 10.78 6.42 -34.79
C ASN A 668 10.10 7.79 -34.65
N ASP A 669 10.30 8.41 -33.49
CA ASP A 669 9.73 9.70 -33.06
C ASP A 669 8.20 9.79 -33.28
N ILE A 670 7.47 8.95 -32.56
CA ILE A 670 6.01 8.88 -32.56
C ILE A 670 5.44 9.92 -31.58
N HIS A 671 4.94 11.05 -32.07
CA HIS A 671 4.50 12.16 -31.21
C HIS A 671 3.10 12.69 -31.56
N THR A 672 2.41 13.27 -30.58
CA THR A 672 1.13 13.96 -30.80
C THR A 672 1.34 15.44 -31.13
N SER A 673 0.33 16.04 -31.75
CA SER A 673 0.29 17.48 -32.06
C SER A 673 -1.17 17.94 -32.15
N ASP A 674 -1.38 19.24 -31.94
CA ASP A 674 -2.65 19.91 -32.13
C ASP A 674 -2.88 20.34 -33.61
N GLY A 675 -1.91 20.06 -34.50
CA GLY A 675 -1.98 20.29 -35.94
C GLY A 675 -1.53 21.69 -36.39
N GLY A 676 -0.93 22.46 -35.50
CA GLY A 676 -0.33 23.76 -35.79
C GLY A 676 0.17 24.48 -34.54
N ASP A 677 0.95 25.53 -34.77
CA ASP A 677 1.35 26.56 -33.81
C ASP A 677 0.20 27.58 -33.67
N PHE A 678 -0.47 27.62 -32.50
CA PHE A 678 -1.57 28.56 -32.23
C PHE A 678 -1.21 29.68 -31.24
N ASP A 679 -0.06 29.60 -30.55
CA ASP A 679 0.43 30.66 -29.64
C ASP A 679 1.48 31.60 -30.27
N GLY A 680 2.12 31.16 -31.35
CA GLY A 680 3.07 31.91 -32.18
C GLY A 680 4.54 31.70 -31.81
N ASP A 681 4.90 30.67 -31.04
CA ASP A 681 6.28 30.41 -30.60
C ASP A 681 7.17 29.74 -31.68
N GLY A 682 6.58 29.21 -32.76
CA GLY A 682 7.24 28.50 -33.85
C GLY A 682 7.25 26.97 -33.72
N VAL A 683 6.56 26.39 -32.73
CA VAL A 683 6.40 24.97 -32.49
C VAL A 683 4.92 24.59 -32.56
N ASP A 684 4.60 23.42 -33.15
CA ASP A 684 3.22 22.92 -33.08
C ASP A 684 2.80 22.66 -31.63
N ASP A 685 1.66 23.21 -31.22
CA ASP A 685 1.04 22.95 -29.91
C ASP A 685 0.81 21.45 -29.67
N ASN A 686 0.84 21.01 -28.41
CA ASN A 686 0.55 19.62 -28.03
C ASN A 686 -0.36 19.54 -26.78
N SER A 687 -1.35 20.44 -26.70
CA SER A 687 -2.26 20.54 -25.55
C SER A 687 -3.32 19.42 -25.49
N PHE A 688 -3.68 18.86 -26.64
CA PHE A 688 -4.80 17.93 -26.75
C PHE A 688 -4.38 16.48 -26.44
N GLY A 689 -3.27 16.02 -27.03
CA GLY A 689 -2.76 14.64 -26.92
C GLY A 689 -3.69 13.58 -27.56
N LEU A 690 -3.38 12.31 -27.30
CA LEU A 690 -4.31 11.18 -27.48
C LEU A 690 -5.23 11.11 -26.26
N ARG A 691 -6.54 11.30 -26.48
CA ARG A 691 -7.55 11.22 -25.43
C ARG A 691 -8.40 9.98 -25.58
N THR A 692 -8.48 9.16 -24.53
CA THR A 692 -9.34 7.97 -24.48
C THR A 692 -10.22 8.04 -23.24
N ASP A 693 -11.52 8.22 -23.43
CA ASP A 693 -12.50 7.97 -22.38
C ASP A 693 -12.84 6.48 -22.44
N LEU A 694 -12.59 5.73 -21.36
CA LEU A 694 -12.90 4.31 -21.22
C LEU A 694 -13.84 4.12 -20.04
N SER A 695 -15.04 3.62 -20.30
CA SER A 695 -16.06 3.38 -19.31
C SER A 695 -16.42 1.89 -19.26
N VAL A 696 -16.57 1.31 -18.07
CA VAL A 696 -16.72 -0.12 -17.84
C VAL A 696 -17.76 -0.41 -16.75
N ASP A 697 -18.75 -1.21 -17.12
CA ASP A 697 -19.77 -1.79 -16.22
C ASP A 697 -19.72 -3.34 -16.31
N VAL A 698 -20.22 -4.04 -15.29
CA VAL A 698 -20.50 -5.48 -15.26
C VAL A 698 -21.99 -5.67 -15.53
N TYR A 699 -22.37 -5.78 -16.80
CA TYR A 699 -23.78 -5.75 -17.21
C TYR A 699 -24.34 -7.11 -17.64
N GLN A 700 -25.67 -7.22 -17.64
CA GLN A 700 -26.41 -8.37 -18.15
C GLN A 700 -26.46 -8.38 -19.69
N THR A 701 -25.57 -9.17 -20.28
CA THR A 701 -25.27 -9.13 -21.71
C THR A 701 -26.14 -10.09 -22.55
N ARG A 702 -26.60 -9.60 -23.71
CA ARG A 702 -27.42 -10.39 -24.64
C ARG A 702 -26.57 -11.39 -25.43
N VAL A 703 -26.63 -12.67 -25.06
CA VAL A 703 -26.00 -13.78 -25.81
C VAL A 703 -27.05 -14.52 -26.62
N VAL A 704 -26.84 -14.69 -27.93
CA VAL A 704 -27.71 -15.45 -28.84
C VAL A 704 -27.05 -16.73 -29.34
N LYS A 705 -27.85 -17.78 -29.54
CA LYS A 705 -27.38 -19.04 -30.12
C LYS A 705 -27.02 -18.85 -31.60
N LYS A 706 -25.86 -19.37 -32.01
CA LYS A 706 -25.32 -19.18 -33.37
C LYS A 706 -25.90 -20.16 -34.40
N GLU A 707 -26.28 -21.36 -33.97
CA GLU A 707 -26.73 -22.49 -34.81
C GLU A 707 -27.86 -23.26 -34.11
N ASP A 708 -28.65 -24.00 -34.88
CA ASP A 708 -29.74 -24.86 -34.36
C ASP A 708 -29.17 -26.16 -33.74
N GLY A 709 -29.81 -26.66 -32.67
CA GLY A 709 -29.46 -27.95 -32.04
C GLY A 709 -28.79 -27.81 -30.67
N PRO A 710 -28.11 -28.86 -30.16
CA PRO A 710 -27.35 -28.79 -28.91
C PRO A 710 -26.08 -27.95 -29.07
N ASP A 711 -25.67 -27.26 -28.01
CA ASP A 711 -24.33 -26.67 -27.90
C ASP A 711 -23.32 -27.67 -27.27
N ALA A 712 -22.11 -27.20 -26.94
CA ALA A 712 -21.06 -28.00 -26.33
C ALA A 712 -21.45 -28.63 -24.97
N MET A 713 -22.40 -28.01 -24.25
CA MET A 713 -22.94 -28.50 -22.98
C MET A 713 -24.24 -29.29 -23.16
N GLY A 714 -24.64 -29.56 -24.41
CA GLY A 714 -25.85 -30.31 -24.75
C GLY A 714 -27.15 -29.50 -24.72
N VAL A 715 -27.11 -28.19 -24.44
CA VAL A 715 -28.32 -27.37 -24.30
C VAL A 715 -28.88 -27.04 -25.68
N THR A 716 -30.09 -27.54 -25.95
CA THR A 716 -30.75 -27.41 -27.25
C THR A 716 -31.47 -26.07 -27.38
N GLY A 717 -31.37 -25.45 -28.55
CA GLY A 717 -32.13 -24.25 -28.93
C GLY A 717 -32.04 -23.99 -30.44
N ASN A 718 -32.67 -22.93 -30.92
CA ASN A 718 -32.63 -22.51 -32.31
C ASN A 718 -31.70 -21.30 -32.48
N ARG A 719 -31.19 -21.09 -33.69
CA ARG A 719 -30.38 -19.93 -34.04
C ARG A 719 -31.15 -18.64 -33.79
N GLY A 720 -30.57 -17.73 -33.01
CA GLY A 720 -31.17 -16.47 -32.61
C GLY A 720 -31.87 -16.51 -31.25
N ASP A 721 -32.14 -17.69 -30.68
CA ASP A 721 -32.66 -17.81 -29.31
C ASP A 721 -31.63 -17.25 -28.31
N GLU A 722 -32.08 -16.48 -27.33
CA GLU A 722 -31.23 -15.88 -26.29
C GLU A 722 -30.92 -16.88 -25.18
N LYS A 723 -29.66 -16.90 -24.73
CA LYS A 723 -29.24 -17.64 -23.53
C LYS A 723 -29.72 -16.88 -22.30
N ILE A 724 -30.56 -17.52 -21.50
CA ILE A 724 -31.08 -17.01 -20.23
C ILE A 724 -30.61 -17.95 -19.12
N MET A 725 -30.02 -17.39 -18.07
CA MET A 725 -29.57 -18.13 -16.89
C MET A 725 -30.78 -18.69 -16.14
N ASP A 726 -30.67 -19.94 -15.71
CA ASP A 726 -31.77 -20.69 -15.12
C ASP A 726 -31.19 -21.75 -14.19
N GLY A 727 -31.19 -21.47 -12.89
CA GLY A 727 -30.68 -22.38 -11.85
C GLY A 727 -31.48 -23.68 -11.70
N SER A 728 -32.65 -23.81 -12.36
CA SER A 728 -33.40 -25.07 -12.44
C SER A 728 -32.93 -25.97 -13.59
N SER A 729 -32.17 -25.42 -14.55
CA SER A 729 -31.52 -26.18 -15.62
C SER A 729 -30.26 -26.86 -15.10
N THR A 730 -30.04 -28.12 -15.47
CA THR A 730 -28.81 -28.88 -15.12
C THR A 730 -27.53 -28.21 -15.66
N ALA A 731 -27.64 -27.42 -16.73
CA ALA A 731 -26.54 -26.66 -17.30
C ALA A 731 -26.47 -25.20 -16.80
N GLY A 732 -27.37 -24.79 -15.89
CA GLY A 732 -27.47 -23.42 -15.37
C GLY A 732 -28.08 -22.40 -16.34
N TYR A 733 -28.53 -22.80 -17.53
CA TYR A 733 -29.19 -21.92 -18.50
C TYR A 733 -30.13 -22.68 -19.46
N ARG A 734 -30.93 -21.90 -20.21
CA ARG A 734 -31.75 -22.35 -21.34
C ARG A 734 -31.74 -21.34 -22.49
N TYR A 735 -32.19 -21.75 -23.67
CA TYR A 735 -32.40 -20.88 -24.82
C TYR A 735 -33.86 -20.44 -24.94
N VAL A 736 -34.09 -19.16 -25.29
CA VAL A 736 -35.42 -18.53 -25.32
C VAL A 736 -35.56 -17.64 -26.56
N SER A 737 -36.52 -17.93 -27.42
CA SER A 737 -36.66 -17.24 -28.73
C SER A 737 -37.10 -15.78 -28.64
N ASN A 738 -37.88 -15.43 -27.61
CA ASN A 738 -38.30 -14.06 -27.31
C ASN A 738 -38.42 -13.91 -25.78
N PRO A 739 -37.33 -13.53 -25.06
CA PRO A 739 -37.39 -13.36 -23.61
C PRO A 739 -38.38 -12.27 -23.21
N THR A 740 -39.08 -12.51 -22.10
CA THR A 740 -39.76 -11.44 -21.35
C THR A 740 -38.74 -10.53 -20.66
N LEU A 741 -39.15 -9.34 -20.18
CA LEU A 741 -38.26 -8.44 -19.43
C LEU A 741 -37.66 -9.15 -18.20
N ALA A 742 -38.47 -9.88 -17.43
CA ALA A 742 -37.99 -10.65 -16.27
C ALA A 742 -37.02 -11.80 -16.64
N GLU A 743 -37.07 -12.32 -17.87
CA GLU A 743 -36.05 -13.25 -18.37
C GLU A 743 -34.80 -12.52 -18.85
N ALA A 744 -34.95 -11.33 -19.44
CA ALA A 744 -33.81 -10.47 -19.78
C ALA A 744 -33.00 -10.06 -18.53
N ASP A 745 -33.67 -9.86 -17.39
CA ASP A 745 -33.07 -9.65 -16.05
C ASP A 745 -32.25 -10.85 -15.53
N ASN A 746 -32.26 -11.98 -16.27
CA ASN A 746 -31.50 -13.20 -16.00
C ASN A 746 -30.55 -13.54 -17.18
N ARG A 747 -30.15 -12.54 -17.98
CA ARG A 747 -29.10 -12.74 -19.00
C ARG A 747 -27.73 -13.00 -18.36
N PRO A 748 -26.82 -13.70 -19.06
CA PRO A 748 -25.44 -13.88 -18.61
C PRO A 748 -24.74 -12.54 -18.34
N LEU A 749 -24.09 -12.44 -17.18
CA LEU A 749 -23.24 -11.30 -16.84
C LEU A 749 -21.98 -11.27 -17.72
N GLY A 750 -21.54 -10.06 -18.05
CA GLY A 750 -20.32 -9.80 -18.81
C GLY A 750 -19.92 -8.34 -18.68
N PHE A 751 -18.85 -7.94 -19.35
CA PHE A 751 -18.40 -6.55 -19.32
C PHE A 751 -19.09 -5.74 -20.41
N ALA A 752 -19.60 -4.56 -20.04
CA ALA A 752 -20.10 -3.55 -20.93
C ALA A 752 -19.09 -2.40 -20.99
N VAL A 753 -18.33 -2.33 -22.08
CA VAL A 753 -17.24 -1.37 -22.27
C VAL A 753 -17.62 -0.35 -23.34
N LYS A 754 -17.45 0.93 -23.01
CA LYS A 754 -17.70 2.07 -23.90
C LYS A 754 -16.43 2.89 -23.98
N ALA A 755 -15.85 2.97 -25.16
CA ALA A 755 -14.59 3.67 -25.40
C ALA A 755 -14.76 4.77 -26.43
N ARG A 756 -14.13 5.93 -26.20
CA ARG A 756 -14.00 6.99 -27.20
C ARG A 756 -12.56 7.50 -27.25
N SER A 757 -11.87 7.18 -28.35
CA SER A 757 -10.48 7.57 -28.57
C SER A 757 -10.37 8.68 -29.63
N ARG A 758 -9.63 9.74 -29.31
CA ARG A 758 -9.58 11.00 -30.05
C ARG A 758 -8.16 11.57 -30.11
N PHE A 759 -7.72 12.05 -31.27
CA PHE A 759 -6.53 12.88 -31.38
C PHE A 759 -6.64 13.88 -32.55
N LYS A 760 -6.01 15.05 -32.40
CA LYS A 760 -5.93 16.07 -33.45
C LYS A 760 -4.94 15.65 -34.53
N GLU A 761 -3.69 15.39 -34.14
CA GLU A 761 -2.65 14.80 -34.98
C GLU A 761 -1.82 13.77 -34.19
N LEU A 762 -1.47 12.66 -34.86
CA LEU A 762 -0.47 11.68 -34.45
C LEU A 762 0.54 11.53 -35.59
N SER A 763 1.81 11.80 -35.30
CA SER A 763 2.91 11.84 -36.25
C SER A 763 3.91 10.72 -35.99
N ILE A 764 4.51 10.19 -37.05
CA ILE A 764 5.68 9.29 -37.02
C ILE A 764 6.71 9.88 -37.97
N ASN A 765 7.87 10.29 -37.45
CA ASN A 765 8.88 10.97 -38.27
C ASN A 765 9.42 10.07 -39.39
N ASN A 766 9.79 8.83 -39.06
CA ASN A 766 10.31 7.89 -40.04
C ASN A 766 10.02 6.42 -39.66
N ILE A 767 9.87 5.60 -40.70
CA ILE A 767 9.77 4.14 -40.63
C ILE A 767 10.96 3.56 -41.39
N ASP A 768 11.92 3.00 -40.67
CA ASP A 768 13.17 2.47 -41.22
C ASP A 768 13.16 0.93 -41.26
N LEU A 769 13.76 0.40 -42.32
CA LEU A 769 14.19 -0.98 -42.42
C LEU A 769 15.70 -1.03 -42.23
N VAL A 770 16.16 -1.71 -41.18
CA VAL A 770 17.58 -1.83 -40.83
C VAL A 770 18.06 -3.24 -41.18
N HIS A 771 19.07 -3.34 -42.05
CA HIS A 771 19.71 -4.60 -42.40
C HIS A 771 21.10 -4.65 -41.75
N PRO A 772 21.49 -5.75 -41.06
CA PRO A 772 22.69 -5.77 -40.21
C PRO A 772 24.01 -5.56 -40.98
N VAL A 773 24.02 -5.84 -42.29
CA VAL A 773 25.16 -5.56 -43.19
C VAL A 773 24.91 -4.34 -44.09
N GLY A 774 23.66 -3.89 -44.22
CA GLY A 774 23.24 -2.85 -45.17
C GLY A 774 23.04 -1.46 -44.57
N GLY A 775 22.97 -1.36 -43.24
CA GLY A 775 22.58 -0.13 -42.54
C GLY A 775 21.07 0.09 -42.54
N ALA A 776 20.65 1.27 -42.08
CA ALA A 776 19.25 1.70 -42.09
C ALA A 776 18.85 2.32 -43.44
N GLN A 777 17.64 2.02 -43.90
CA GLN A 777 16.98 2.72 -45.01
C GLN A 777 15.55 3.10 -44.62
N THR A 778 15.23 4.38 -44.72
CA THR A 778 13.86 4.88 -44.49
C THR A 778 12.93 4.43 -45.62
N ALA A 779 11.93 3.62 -45.25
CA ALA A 779 10.88 3.15 -46.15
C ALA A 779 9.72 4.15 -46.26
N VAL A 780 9.39 4.85 -45.17
CA VAL A 780 8.36 5.89 -45.13
C VAL A 780 8.84 7.06 -44.26
N TYR A 781 8.61 8.30 -44.68
CA TYR A 781 8.98 9.51 -43.96
C TYR A 781 7.77 10.42 -43.77
N GLY A 782 7.62 11.02 -42.58
CA GLY A 782 6.61 12.03 -42.27
C GLY A 782 5.17 11.52 -42.32
N VAL A 783 4.86 10.40 -41.66
CA VAL A 783 3.47 9.93 -41.56
C VAL A 783 2.72 10.84 -40.59
N LYS A 784 1.65 11.49 -41.06
CA LYS A 784 0.71 12.25 -40.23
C LYS A 784 -0.69 11.66 -40.33
N MET A 785 -1.27 11.29 -39.20
CA MET A 785 -2.67 10.90 -39.05
C MET A 785 -3.41 12.04 -38.34
N GLN A 786 -4.58 12.46 -38.83
CA GLN A 786 -5.28 13.63 -38.33
C GLN A 786 -6.79 13.39 -38.13
N ASN A 787 -7.40 14.17 -37.25
CA ASN A 787 -8.86 14.23 -37.00
C ASN A 787 -9.49 12.86 -36.67
N PHE A 788 -8.85 12.11 -35.78
CA PHE A 788 -9.35 10.81 -35.34
C PHE A 788 -10.36 10.97 -34.21
N ASP A 789 -11.55 10.38 -34.35
CA ASP A 789 -12.55 10.20 -33.31
C ASP A 789 -13.27 8.87 -33.57
N ILE A 790 -12.90 7.83 -32.82
CA ILE A 790 -13.53 6.52 -32.88
C ILE A 790 -14.29 6.28 -31.56
N LYS A 791 -15.53 5.81 -31.70
CA LYS A 791 -16.37 5.33 -30.60
C LYS A 791 -16.55 3.83 -30.76
N ALA A 792 -16.35 3.08 -29.69
CA ALA A 792 -16.64 1.66 -29.60
C ALA A 792 -17.59 1.39 -28.43
N ASN A 793 -18.57 0.53 -28.66
CA ASN A 793 -19.35 -0.13 -27.61
C ASN A 793 -19.10 -1.63 -27.77
N LEU A 794 -18.52 -2.25 -26.76
CA LEU A 794 -18.23 -3.67 -26.69
C LEU A 794 -19.02 -4.27 -25.54
N THR A 795 -19.69 -5.39 -25.79
CA THR A 795 -20.18 -6.27 -24.73
C THR A 795 -19.40 -7.58 -24.82
N ALA A 796 -18.75 -7.95 -23.72
CA ALA A 796 -17.88 -9.12 -23.62
C ALA A 796 -18.42 -10.06 -22.56
N THR A 797 -19.20 -11.05 -23.00
CA THR A 797 -19.70 -12.12 -22.14
C THR A 797 -18.70 -13.26 -22.09
N PRO A 798 -18.23 -13.67 -20.91
CA PRO A 798 -17.55 -14.95 -20.76
C PRO A 798 -18.51 -16.11 -21.05
N ILE A 799 -18.03 -17.12 -21.77
CA ILE A 799 -18.81 -18.31 -22.12
C ILE A 799 -17.96 -19.55 -21.82
N PRO A 800 -18.47 -20.52 -21.03
CA PRO A 800 -17.81 -21.81 -20.79
C PRO A 800 -17.81 -22.70 -22.03
#